data_AF-A0A2N8KWP6-F1
#
_entry.id   AF-A0A2N8KWP6-F1
#
_cell.length_a   1.000
_cell.length_b   1.000
_cell.length_c   1.000
_cell.angle_alpha   90.00
_cell.angle_beta   90.00
_cell.angle_gamma   90.00
#
_symmetry.space_group_name_H-M   'P 1'
#
loop_
_entity.id
_entity.type
_entity.pdbx_description
1 polymer ?
#
loop_
_entity_poly.entity_id
_entity_poly.type
_entity_poly.pdbx_seq_one_letter_code
_entity_poly.pdbx_strand_id
1 'polypeptide(L)'
;MAAAHHRGFLSPRPENATTMMKTNKKSALTPRGCQVLLASLPLLLSACGGAGDAPSPAPVPAPAPAPAPAPAEAKALKVALLPDTQGGGSNVSVYPMRALLELYKQQKVDVVLVVGDLAENGSAAEYRQWREVAEAYKPFMTFLPIMGNHDNKGMDQDWHDLVADFIPADAEHMSGARNKNYAVLRNGVLLINVSYGWMPFAYDFVEQTILKHKAKARHIVLQTHNSFVGNKYGLLRERIVEGYKSEEGDVAFKAVYDKYRKLLAEHEVVYVSGHEHLYARSLIRDPAQRNFMQIVSGSASYKGYENRFGEHELVQNTLMLKARTEATGTLDVNASILDFKDDVLDFKAWYAEHSVMKNEDGPKELAQPKWQLFDRFRRSAARCEKVVFPASFPVEIQRNNAYDTNYRSSPCPSPQGVSARVLDGENLTFNRHDTRSRTMSAEAGKTEAANNREMLSLMQRYMFVAHESWRPNLNNSQRARLIKVGTPEEEVEVRATTIDLKKQLILSWEAKAEGTVSEVLNVSGTAGQGGTYIDPYGRSKDIRASTGLPGSLGDGSEQGKRPVQLPSWASGSWILAADGQGDPFVLEFSLPKDGKPEQLMLARQDPVSGAWRPVATTACLSQRAYVPAFLLGTPPDVAASCSLVEGVAGYDAAKKAFWLRSPREGRFALIARP
;
A
#
# COMPACT_ATOMS: atom_id res chain seq x y z
N MET A 1 16.91 68.56 -5.81
CA MET A 1 18.06 69.38 -6.24
C MET A 1 19.05 68.48 -6.94
N ALA A 2 19.44 68.83 -8.18
CA ALA A 2 20.49 68.28 -9.06
C ALA A 2 20.41 66.77 -9.41
N ALA A 3 19.97 66.36 -10.61
CA ALA A 3 20.68 66.33 -11.92
C ALA A 3 21.76 65.22 -11.98
N ALA A 4 21.99 64.47 -13.06
CA ALA A 4 21.35 64.18 -14.36
C ALA A 4 22.21 63.10 -15.05
N HIS A 5 21.63 62.29 -15.97
CA HIS A 5 22.20 61.69 -17.21
C HIS A 5 23.58 60.97 -17.18
N HIS A 6 23.90 59.87 -17.90
CA HIS A 6 23.52 59.38 -19.22
C HIS A 6 24.19 58.01 -19.55
N ARG A 7 23.57 57.18 -20.44
CA ARG A 7 24.11 56.36 -21.57
C ARG A 7 25.45 55.59 -21.40
N GLY A 8 25.67 54.35 -21.83
CA GLY A 8 25.00 53.51 -22.84
C GLY A 8 26.03 52.92 -23.82
N PHE A 9 25.97 51.60 -24.06
CA PHE A 9 26.35 50.86 -25.28
C PHE A 9 27.83 50.77 -25.76
N LEU A 10 28.38 49.55 -25.86
CA LEU A 10 28.65 48.77 -27.10
C LEU A 10 29.67 47.63 -26.91
N SER A 11 29.36 46.48 -27.52
CA SER A 11 30.20 45.29 -27.77
C SER A 11 31.23 45.56 -28.90
N PRO A 12 32.26 44.72 -29.19
CA PRO A 12 32.08 43.38 -29.80
C PRO A 12 33.13 42.28 -29.45
N ARG A 13 32.78 41.04 -29.85
CA ARG A 13 33.54 39.76 -30.03
C ARG A 13 34.90 39.92 -30.77
N PRO A 14 35.84 38.92 -30.90
CA PRO A 14 35.55 37.47 -31.15
C PRO A 14 36.62 36.39 -30.77
N GLU A 15 36.34 35.15 -31.21
CA GLU A 15 37.24 34.06 -31.67
C GLU A 15 37.80 32.95 -30.74
N ASN A 16 37.30 31.73 -31.01
CA ASN A 16 37.99 30.46 -31.37
C ASN A 16 39.34 30.09 -30.72
N ALA A 17 39.42 28.88 -30.14
CA ALA A 17 40.09 27.71 -30.74
C ALA A 17 40.45 26.60 -29.72
N THR A 18 39.94 25.40 -30.00
CA THR A 18 40.60 24.07 -29.96
C THR A 18 41.95 23.92 -29.24
N THR A 19 42.05 22.94 -28.32
CA THR A 19 43.14 21.93 -28.35
C THR A 19 42.76 20.65 -27.58
N MET A 20 42.95 19.51 -28.25
CA MET A 20 42.98 18.17 -27.66
C MET A 20 44.27 17.97 -26.84
N MET A 21 44.23 17.16 -25.77
CA MET A 21 45.36 16.27 -25.45
C MET A 21 44.89 14.97 -24.79
N LYS A 22 45.38 13.87 -25.36
CA LYS A 22 45.33 12.49 -24.88
C LYS A 22 46.33 12.30 -23.72
N THR A 23 46.03 11.44 -22.75
CA THR A 23 46.68 10.11 -22.54
C THR A 23 46.56 9.59 -21.10
N ASN A 24 46.08 8.34 -21.01
CA ASN A 24 46.45 7.23 -20.12
C ASN A 24 47.10 7.51 -18.75
N LYS A 25 46.51 6.92 -17.70
CA LYS A 25 47.18 5.83 -16.94
C LYS A 25 46.18 4.98 -16.15
N LYS A 26 46.36 3.67 -16.30
CA LYS A 26 45.71 2.57 -15.58
C LYS A 26 46.14 2.57 -14.11
N SER A 27 45.26 2.15 -13.21
CA SER A 27 45.64 1.46 -11.98
C SER A 27 44.51 0.50 -11.58
N ALA A 28 44.88 -0.77 -11.51
CA ALA A 28 44.03 -1.89 -11.15
C ALA A 28 43.90 -1.99 -9.63
N LEU A 29 42.70 -2.30 -9.13
CA LEU A 29 42.52 -2.88 -7.80
C LEU A 29 41.84 -4.24 -7.94
N THR A 30 42.47 -5.23 -7.32
CA THR A 30 42.09 -6.63 -7.22
C THR A 30 40.96 -6.85 -6.20
N PRO A 31 40.04 -7.80 -6.43
CA PRO A 31 39.08 -8.23 -5.42
C PRO A 31 39.67 -9.35 -4.54
N ARG A 32 39.57 -9.18 -3.22
CA ARG A 32 39.91 -10.20 -2.22
C ARG A 32 38.86 -11.30 -2.21
N GLY A 33 39.31 -12.54 -2.42
CA GLY A 33 38.53 -13.75 -2.23
C GLY A 33 38.28 -14.07 -0.76
N CYS A 34 37.11 -14.64 -0.47
CA CYS A 34 36.76 -15.21 0.82
C CYS A 34 36.75 -16.74 0.66
N GLN A 35 37.71 -17.41 1.31
CA GLN A 35 37.83 -18.85 1.32
C GLN A 35 36.91 -19.46 2.38
N VAL A 36 36.22 -20.51 1.96
CA VAL A 36 35.42 -21.43 2.78
C VAL A 36 36.36 -22.38 3.52
N LEU A 37 36.28 -22.44 4.86
CA LEU A 37 36.93 -23.48 5.65
C LEU A 37 35.95 -24.64 5.89
N LEU A 38 36.26 -25.80 5.30
CA LEU A 38 35.76 -27.11 5.74
C LEU A 38 36.59 -27.57 6.94
N ALA A 39 35.94 -28.04 8.01
CA ALA A 39 36.57 -28.78 9.09
C ALA A 39 36.07 -30.23 9.08
N SER A 40 36.99 -31.15 8.77
CA SER A 40 36.84 -32.60 8.83
C SER A 40 37.38 -33.11 10.18
N LEU A 41 36.61 -33.94 10.89
CA LEU A 41 37.06 -34.70 12.06
C LEU A 41 37.43 -36.14 11.67
N PRO A 42 38.56 -36.70 12.15
CA PRO A 42 38.88 -38.11 11.99
C PRO A 42 38.34 -38.96 13.15
N LEU A 43 37.79 -40.14 12.82
CA LEU A 43 37.47 -41.22 13.76
C LEU A 43 38.75 -41.95 14.19
N LEU A 44 38.91 -42.13 15.50
CA LEU A 44 39.86 -43.07 16.09
C LEU A 44 39.17 -44.41 16.32
N LEU A 45 39.66 -45.47 15.67
CA LEU A 45 39.37 -46.86 16.02
C LEU A 45 40.23 -47.27 17.22
N SER A 46 39.63 -47.90 18.23
CA SER A 46 40.31 -48.80 19.14
C SER A 46 39.54 -50.11 19.26
N ALA A 47 40.20 -51.21 18.95
CA ALA A 47 39.73 -52.58 19.15
C ALA A 47 40.43 -53.21 20.36
N CYS A 48 39.66 -53.88 21.20
CA CYS A 48 39.97 -54.95 22.17
C CYS A 48 38.59 -55.46 22.62
N GLY A 49 38.22 -56.71 22.79
CA GLY A 49 38.83 -58.04 22.81
C GLY A 49 37.72 -58.97 23.33
N GLY A 50 37.66 -60.21 22.85
CA GLY A 50 36.43 -61.03 22.82
C GLY A 50 35.93 -61.68 24.12
N ALA A 51 34.74 -62.30 24.03
CA ALA A 51 34.40 -63.62 24.58
C ALA A 51 32.91 -63.99 24.28
N GLY A 52 32.70 -65.19 23.70
CA GLY A 52 31.68 -66.16 24.12
C GLY A 52 30.19 -65.97 23.76
N ASP A 53 29.65 -66.95 23.04
CA ASP A 53 28.28 -67.08 22.50
C ASP A 53 27.12 -67.10 23.51
N ALA A 54 25.98 -66.50 23.11
CA ALA A 54 24.62 -66.89 23.48
C ALA A 54 23.63 -66.49 22.35
N PRO A 55 22.58 -67.30 22.05
CA PRO A 55 21.67 -67.02 20.93
C PRO A 55 20.76 -65.82 21.23
N SER A 56 20.73 -64.83 20.34
CA SER A 56 19.83 -63.67 20.42
C SER A 56 18.36 -64.07 20.24
N PRO A 57 17.42 -63.54 21.04
CA PRO A 57 15.99 -63.73 20.83
C PRO A 57 15.52 -62.98 19.56
N ALA A 58 14.45 -63.49 18.95
CA ALA A 58 13.85 -62.91 17.74
C ALA A 58 13.48 -61.41 17.92
N PRO A 59 13.59 -60.58 16.86
CA PRO A 59 13.27 -59.15 16.97
C PRO A 59 11.79 -58.95 17.30
N VAL A 60 11.52 -58.16 18.34
CA VAL A 60 10.18 -57.66 18.64
C VAL A 60 9.75 -56.68 17.53
N PRO A 61 8.52 -56.75 16.99
CA PRO A 61 8.04 -55.82 15.97
C PRO A 61 8.14 -54.37 16.49
N ALA A 62 8.69 -53.48 15.67
CA ALA A 62 8.75 -52.06 15.98
C ALA A 62 7.32 -51.51 16.20
N PRO A 63 7.07 -50.69 17.24
CA PRO A 63 5.78 -50.05 17.43
C PRO A 63 5.45 -49.17 16.21
N ALA A 64 4.19 -49.20 15.79
CA ALA A 64 3.71 -48.38 14.67
C ALA A 64 4.06 -46.89 14.91
N PRO A 65 4.45 -46.13 13.86
CA PRO A 65 4.72 -44.71 13.99
C PRO A 65 3.53 -44.00 14.62
N ALA A 66 3.81 -43.14 15.61
CA ALA A 66 2.78 -42.30 16.21
C ALA A 66 2.06 -41.48 15.10
N PRO A 67 0.72 -41.31 15.17
CA PRO A 67 -0.01 -40.49 14.23
C PRO A 67 0.64 -39.11 14.12
N ALA A 68 0.78 -38.60 12.89
CA ALA A 68 1.27 -37.24 12.67
C ALA A 68 0.45 -36.27 13.53
N PRO A 69 1.08 -35.26 14.17
CA PRO A 69 0.35 -34.24 14.93
C PRO A 69 -0.76 -33.66 14.07
N ALA A 70 -1.97 -33.55 14.64
CA ALA A 70 -3.05 -32.82 13.99
C ALA A 70 -2.54 -31.44 13.54
N PRO A 71 -2.89 -30.95 12.34
CA PRO A 71 -2.47 -29.62 11.88
C PRO A 71 -2.82 -28.59 12.95
N ALA A 72 -1.84 -27.78 13.35
CA ALA A 72 -2.10 -26.67 14.26
C ALA A 72 -3.25 -25.82 13.69
N GLU A 73 -4.24 -25.51 14.52
CA GLU A 73 -5.42 -24.73 14.11
C GLU A 73 -4.97 -23.42 13.46
N ALA A 74 -5.44 -23.18 12.23
CA ALA A 74 -5.09 -21.99 11.46
C ALA A 74 -5.51 -20.73 12.23
N LYS A 75 -4.57 -19.80 12.43
CA LYS A 75 -4.87 -18.56 13.16
C LYS A 75 -5.50 -17.57 12.19
N ALA A 76 -6.78 -17.25 12.41
CA ALA A 76 -7.50 -16.26 11.63
C ALA A 76 -7.87 -15.04 12.49
N LEU A 77 -7.89 -13.85 11.89
CA LEU A 77 -8.35 -12.62 12.52
C LEU A 77 -8.86 -11.64 11.47
N LYS A 78 -10.09 -11.17 11.60
CA LYS A 78 -10.61 -10.05 10.80
C LYS A 78 -10.56 -8.76 11.60
N VAL A 79 -9.79 -7.82 11.08
CA VAL A 79 -9.63 -6.48 11.65
C VAL A 79 -10.28 -5.47 10.71
N ALA A 80 -11.19 -4.66 11.21
CA ALA A 80 -11.82 -3.59 10.44
C ALA A 80 -11.43 -2.21 10.97
N LEU A 81 -11.62 -1.18 10.13
CA LEU A 81 -11.23 0.19 10.44
C LEU A 81 -12.48 1.06 10.58
N LEU A 82 -12.73 1.62 11.76
CA LEU A 82 -13.76 2.64 11.95
C LEU A 82 -13.09 4.02 11.79
N PRO A 83 -13.27 4.69 10.63
CA PRO A 83 -12.78 6.05 10.40
C PRO A 83 -13.52 7.07 11.26
N ASP A 84 -13.06 8.31 11.17
CA ASP A 84 -13.59 9.55 11.74
C ASP A 84 -15.14 9.55 11.83
N THR A 85 -15.69 9.65 13.04
CA THR A 85 -17.14 9.62 13.32
C THR A 85 -17.70 10.94 13.85
N GLN A 86 -16.87 11.97 13.99
CA GLN A 86 -17.27 13.29 14.48
C GLN A 86 -18.29 13.96 13.55
N GLY A 87 -19.40 14.44 14.12
CA GLY A 87 -20.47 15.05 13.36
C GLY A 87 -20.31 16.57 13.18
N GLY A 88 -21.42 17.23 12.86
CA GLY A 88 -21.49 18.69 12.78
C GLY A 88 -21.95 19.31 14.10
N GLY A 89 -21.16 20.24 14.65
CA GLY A 89 -21.47 20.90 15.93
C GLY A 89 -20.91 20.11 17.12
N SER A 90 -21.72 19.74 18.09
CA SER A 90 -21.30 18.90 19.23
C SER A 90 -22.06 17.57 19.21
N ASN A 91 -21.82 16.76 18.17
CA ASN A 91 -22.47 15.46 17.97
C ASN A 91 -21.56 14.45 17.24
N VAL A 92 -22.04 13.22 17.16
CA VAL A 92 -21.46 12.08 16.46
C VAL A 92 -22.30 11.78 15.21
N SER A 93 -21.65 11.35 14.14
CA SER A 93 -22.28 10.86 12.92
C SER A 93 -22.87 9.46 13.10
N VAL A 94 -24.03 9.40 13.75
CA VAL A 94 -24.67 8.15 14.19
C VAL A 94 -24.98 7.21 13.02
N TYR A 95 -25.49 7.70 11.89
CA TYR A 95 -25.93 6.81 10.82
C TYR A 95 -24.79 6.20 10.00
N PRO A 96 -23.76 6.93 9.58
CA PRO A 96 -22.61 6.33 8.90
C PRO A 96 -21.89 5.33 9.82
N MET A 97 -21.66 5.69 11.10
CA MET A 97 -21.09 4.77 12.09
C MET A 97 -21.91 3.49 12.23
N ARG A 98 -23.24 3.59 12.37
CA ARG A 98 -24.12 2.43 12.52
C ARG A 98 -24.13 1.55 11.27
N ALA A 99 -24.23 2.14 10.08
CA ALA A 99 -24.19 1.40 8.82
C ALA A 99 -22.89 0.60 8.67
N LEU A 100 -21.77 1.22 9.07
CA LEU A 100 -20.46 0.60 9.02
C LEU A 100 -20.31 -0.55 10.02
N LEU A 101 -20.72 -0.35 11.28
CA LEU A 101 -20.65 -1.39 12.31
C LEU A 101 -21.59 -2.58 12.00
N GLU A 102 -22.75 -2.32 11.37
CA GLU A 102 -23.64 -3.37 10.90
C GLU A 102 -23.00 -4.20 9.78
N LEU A 103 -22.31 -3.57 8.81
CA LEU A 103 -21.51 -4.31 7.83
C LEU A 103 -20.46 -5.18 8.53
N TYR A 104 -19.73 -4.65 9.51
CA TYR A 104 -18.68 -5.38 10.22
C TYR A 104 -19.21 -6.57 11.01
N LYS A 105 -20.36 -6.43 11.65
CA LYS A 105 -21.08 -7.55 12.26
C LYS A 105 -21.44 -8.61 11.22
N GLN A 106 -21.99 -8.23 10.08
CA GLN A 106 -22.34 -9.16 8.99
C GLN A 106 -21.12 -9.88 8.40
N GLN A 107 -19.98 -9.18 8.31
CA GLN A 107 -18.71 -9.74 7.85
C GLN A 107 -17.98 -10.58 8.92
N LYS A 108 -18.53 -10.66 10.14
CA LYS A 108 -17.97 -11.34 11.31
C LYS A 108 -16.57 -10.83 11.64
N VAL A 109 -16.44 -9.51 11.72
CA VAL A 109 -15.20 -8.84 12.16
C VAL A 109 -14.94 -9.15 13.63
N ASP A 110 -13.70 -9.49 13.96
CA ASP A 110 -13.29 -9.79 15.34
C ASP A 110 -12.87 -8.53 16.10
N VAL A 111 -12.15 -7.63 15.43
CA VAL A 111 -11.58 -6.40 16.02
C VAL A 111 -11.85 -5.19 15.14
N VAL A 112 -12.24 -4.07 15.75
CA VAL A 112 -12.38 -2.76 15.09
C VAL A 112 -11.35 -1.80 15.65
N LEU A 113 -10.47 -1.31 14.78
CA LEU A 113 -9.55 -0.20 15.08
C LEU A 113 -10.32 1.11 14.88
N VAL A 114 -10.56 1.85 15.97
CA VAL A 114 -11.25 3.15 15.91
C VAL A 114 -10.20 4.25 15.87
N VAL A 115 -9.97 4.81 14.68
CA VAL A 115 -8.76 5.59 14.36
C VAL A 115 -8.80 7.06 14.85
N GLY A 116 -9.66 7.36 15.82
CA GLY A 116 -9.79 8.69 16.42
C GLY A 116 -10.87 9.56 15.77
N ASP A 117 -11.03 10.75 16.35
CA ASP A 117 -12.10 11.71 16.08
C ASP A 117 -13.48 11.07 16.26
N LEU A 118 -13.67 10.52 17.47
CA LEU A 118 -14.95 9.93 17.87
C LEU A 118 -16.01 11.02 18.01
N ALA A 119 -15.61 12.20 18.50
CA ALA A 119 -16.43 13.38 18.75
C ALA A 119 -15.81 14.64 18.13
N GLU A 120 -16.56 15.75 18.05
CA GLU A 120 -16.05 17.02 17.49
C GLU A 120 -15.33 17.87 18.55
N ASN A 121 -15.79 17.81 19.80
CA ASN A 121 -15.25 18.59 20.92
C ASN A 121 -14.80 17.72 22.12
N GLY A 122 -14.93 16.40 22.03
CA GLY A 122 -14.58 15.49 23.11
C GLY A 122 -15.42 15.68 24.37
N SER A 123 -16.66 16.18 24.26
CA SER A 123 -17.53 16.37 25.41
C SER A 123 -18.13 15.06 25.92
N ALA A 124 -18.42 14.99 27.21
CA ALA A 124 -19.10 13.84 27.81
C ALA A 124 -20.45 13.49 27.13
N ALA A 125 -21.15 14.46 26.56
CA ALA A 125 -22.40 14.23 25.83
C ALA A 125 -22.17 13.54 24.48
N GLU A 126 -21.18 14.00 23.71
CA GLU A 126 -20.78 13.36 22.45
C GLU A 126 -20.28 11.94 22.70
N TYR A 127 -19.47 11.74 23.73
CA TYR A 127 -18.98 10.43 24.13
C TYR A 127 -20.10 9.47 24.55
N ARG A 128 -21.11 9.94 25.27
CA ARG A 128 -22.31 9.13 25.52
C ARG A 128 -23.02 8.73 24.23
N GLN A 129 -23.22 9.67 23.30
CA GLN A 129 -23.84 9.37 22.00
C GLN A 129 -23.02 8.37 21.17
N TRP A 130 -21.70 8.48 21.18
CA TRP A 130 -20.82 7.51 20.53
C TRP A 130 -20.99 6.12 21.14
N ARG A 131 -20.97 6.03 22.48
CA ARG A 131 -21.16 4.76 23.20
C ARG A 131 -22.52 4.14 22.95
N GLU A 132 -23.59 4.91 22.88
CA GLU A 132 -24.94 4.40 22.55
C GLU A 132 -24.96 3.62 21.23
N VAL A 133 -24.13 4.01 20.26
CA VAL A 133 -23.96 3.24 19.03
C VAL A 133 -23.03 2.05 19.26
N ALA A 134 -21.82 2.27 19.78
CA ALA A 134 -20.79 1.24 19.89
C ALA A 134 -21.17 0.07 20.81
N GLU A 135 -21.86 0.33 21.92
CA GLU A 135 -22.27 -0.70 22.90
C GLU A 135 -23.19 -1.76 22.29
N ALA A 136 -24.04 -1.36 21.34
CA ALA A 136 -24.90 -2.30 20.63
C ALA A 136 -24.10 -3.34 19.81
N TYR A 137 -22.82 -3.06 19.51
CA TYR A 137 -21.95 -3.91 18.71
C TYR A 137 -20.86 -4.61 19.53
N LYS A 138 -20.61 -4.18 20.77
CA LYS A 138 -19.61 -4.76 21.68
C LYS A 138 -19.73 -6.29 21.88
N PRO A 139 -20.93 -6.91 21.90
CA PRO A 139 -21.04 -8.36 21.98
C PRO A 139 -20.53 -9.13 20.75
N PHE A 140 -20.32 -8.45 19.60
CA PHE A 140 -19.93 -9.08 18.34
C PHE A 140 -18.46 -8.87 17.98
N MET A 141 -17.81 -7.84 18.51
CA MET A 141 -16.47 -7.42 18.12
C MET A 141 -15.76 -6.64 19.25
N THR A 142 -14.42 -6.67 19.25
CA THR A 142 -13.59 -5.89 20.17
C THR A 142 -13.25 -4.53 19.56
N PHE A 143 -13.45 -3.44 20.30
CA PHE A 143 -13.06 -2.10 19.86
C PHE A 143 -11.71 -1.71 20.45
N LEU A 144 -10.81 -1.17 19.63
CA LEU A 144 -9.53 -0.61 20.05
C LEU A 144 -9.50 0.88 19.67
N PRO A 145 -10.00 1.78 20.54
CA PRO A 145 -10.04 3.21 20.26
C PRO A 145 -8.73 3.93 20.60
N ILE A 146 -8.44 4.96 19.80
CA ILE A 146 -7.40 5.96 20.04
C ILE A 146 -8.01 7.36 19.97
N MET A 147 -7.35 8.35 20.56
CA MET A 147 -7.79 9.75 20.45
C MET A 147 -7.44 10.30 19.07
N GLY A 148 -8.36 11.05 18.47
CA GLY A 148 -8.07 12.00 17.40
C GLY A 148 -7.79 13.41 17.91
N ASN A 149 -7.62 14.36 16.99
CA ASN A 149 -7.36 15.76 17.32
C ASN A 149 -8.61 16.55 17.73
N HIS A 150 -9.78 15.94 17.63
CA HIS A 150 -11.03 16.47 18.18
C HIS A 150 -11.36 15.88 19.56
N ASP A 151 -10.79 14.72 19.89
CA ASP A 151 -10.96 14.07 21.18
C ASP A 151 -10.06 14.67 22.28
N ASN A 152 -8.87 15.13 21.92
CA ASN A 152 -7.91 15.74 22.87
C ASN A 152 -8.32 17.12 23.38
N LYS A 153 -9.45 17.67 22.89
CA LYS A 153 -10.07 18.90 23.40
C LYS A 153 -10.85 18.64 24.69
N GLY A 154 -11.22 17.38 24.94
CA GLY A 154 -11.91 16.94 26.16
C GLY A 154 -10.98 16.76 27.35
N MET A 155 -11.53 16.38 28.51
CA MET A 155 -10.73 16.05 29.69
C MET A 155 -10.14 14.64 29.58
N ASP A 156 -8.91 14.46 30.06
CA ASP A 156 -8.23 13.15 30.07
C ASP A 156 -9.05 12.07 30.80
N GLN A 157 -9.76 12.45 31.88
CA GLN A 157 -10.64 11.54 32.60
C GLN A 157 -11.88 11.15 31.77
N ASP A 158 -12.48 12.09 31.02
CA ASP A 158 -13.62 11.80 30.15
C ASP A 158 -13.24 10.78 29.07
N TRP A 159 -12.04 10.91 28.49
CA TRP A 159 -11.50 9.92 27.58
C TRP A 159 -11.33 8.56 28.26
N HIS A 160 -10.72 8.54 29.44
CA HIS A 160 -10.54 7.30 30.20
C HIS A 160 -11.87 6.59 30.45
N ASP A 161 -12.87 7.31 30.97
CA ASP A 161 -14.20 6.80 31.29
C ASP A 161 -14.95 6.35 30.02
N LEU A 162 -14.71 7.01 28.88
CA LEU A 162 -15.26 6.63 27.58
C LEU A 162 -14.74 5.27 27.10
N VAL A 163 -13.45 4.97 27.24
CA VAL A 163 -12.83 3.83 26.52
C VAL A 163 -12.34 2.68 27.39
N ALA A 164 -12.21 2.87 28.71
CA ALA A 164 -11.53 1.92 29.59
C ALA A 164 -12.08 0.49 29.52
N ASP A 165 -13.38 0.33 29.34
CA ASP A 165 -14.06 -0.96 29.27
C ASP A 165 -14.25 -1.50 27.85
N PHE A 166 -13.84 -0.74 26.82
CA PHE A 166 -13.66 -1.24 25.46
C PHE A 166 -12.28 -1.86 25.26
N ILE A 167 -11.26 -1.29 25.90
CA ILE A 167 -9.88 -1.76 25.80
C ILE A 167 -9.73 -3.08 26.58
N PRO A 168 -9.22 -4.15 25.95
CA PRO A 168 -9.01 -5.42 26.63
C PRO A 168 -8.11 -5.30 27.87
N ALA A 169 -8.46 -6.03 28.94
CA ALA A 169 -7.71 -5.99 30.20
C ALA A 169 -6.26 -6.48 30.09
N ASP A 170 -5.95 -7.28 29.06
CA ASP A 170 -4.60 -7.77 28.75
C ASP A 170 -3.80 -6.82 27.85
N ALA A 171 -4.30 -5.61 27.56
CA ALA A 171 -3.57 -4.62 26.77
C ALA A 171 -2.27 -4.19 27.47
N GLU A 172 -1.18 -4.18 26.70
CA GLU A 172 0.09 -3.62 27.14
C GLU A 172 0.09 -2.11 26.92
N HIS A 173 -0.02 -1.36 28.01
CA HIS A 173 -0.06 0.10 27.95
C HIS A 173 1.34 0.71 27.97
N MET A 174 1.53 1.78 27.19
CA MET A 174 2.67 2.66 27.36
C MET A 174 2.58 3.37 28.71
N SER A 175 3.69 3.39 29.46
CA SER A 175 3.76 4.07 30.76
C SER A 175 3.36 5.55 30.63
N GLY A 176 2.53 6.04 31.54
CA GLY A 176 2.01 7.41 31.52
C GLY A 176 0.93 7.71 30.46
N ALA A 177 0.60 6.75 29.59
CA ALA A 177 -0.37 6.92 28.51
C ALA A 177 -1.42 5.80 28.49
N ARG A 178 -1.84 5.35 29.68
CA ARG A 178 -2.90 4.33 29.85
C ARG A 178 -4.16 4.76 29.09
N ASN A 179 -4.77 3.80 28.39
CA ASN A 179 -5.93 3.99 27.51
C ASN A 179 -5.76 4.96 26.33
N LYS A 180 -4.54 5.49 26.11
CA LYS A 180 -4.20 6.34 24.95
C LYS A 180 -3.28 5.60 23.98
N ASN A 181 -2.22 5.00 24.53
CA ASN A 181 -1.23 4.25 23.76
C ASN A 181 -1.07 2.85 24.36
N TYR A 182 -1.32 1.83 23.55
CA TYR A 182 -1.32 0.45 24.01
C TYR A 182 -1.24 -0.54 22.85
N ALA A 183 -0.91 -1.79 23.15
CA ALA A 183 -0.86 -2.86 22.18
C ALA A 183 -1.60 -4.12 22.65
N VAL A 184 -2.15 -4.87 21.70
CA VAL A 184 -2.72 -6.20 21.94
C VAL A 184 -2.23 -7.18 20.87
N LEU A 185 -2.01 -8.43 21.26
CA LEU A 185 -1.71 -9.53 20.34
C LEU A 185 -2.93 -10.44 20.24
N ARG A 186 -3.45 -10.64 19.02
CA ARG A 186 -4.60 -11.51 18.76
C ARG A 186 -4.28 -12.41 17.58
N ASN A 187 -4.39 -13.72 17.76
CA ASN A 187 -4.21 -14.72 16.69
C ASN A 187 -2.98 -14.49 15.79
N GLY A 188 -1.86 -14.05 16.39
CA GLY A 188 -0.62 -13.78 15.65
C GLY A 188 -0.56 -12.41 14.94
N VAL A 189 -1.53 -11.52 15.17
CA VAL A 189 -1.53 -10.13 14.70
C VAL A 189 -1.28 -9.20 15.88
N LEU A 190 -0.19 -8.43 15.82
CA LEU A 190 0.11 -7.39 16.80
C LEU A 190 -0.58 -6.09 16.37
N LEU A 191 -1.46 -5.57 17.22
CA LEU A 191 -2.20 -4.34 17.00
C LEU A 191 -1.66 -3.28 17.96
N ILE A 192 -0.97 -2.29 17.41
CA ILE A 192 -0.35 -1.19 18.16
C ILE A 192 -1.21 0.06 17.94
N ASN A 193 -1.60 0.71 19.02
CA ASN A 193 -2.57 1.80 19.02
C ASN A 193 -1.88 3.04 19.61
N VAL A 194 -1.72 4.10 18.83
CA VAL A 194 -1.03 5.33 19.24
C VAL A 194 -1.95 6.53 18.97
N SER A 195 -2.37 7.21 20.03
CA SER A 195 -3.26 8.36 19.93
C SER A 195 -2.65 9.56 19.19
N TYR A 196 -3.49 10.45 18.68
CA TYR A 196 -3.08 11.70 18.03
C TYR A 196 -2.04 12.45 18.86
N GLY A 197 -1.01 12.98 18.19
CA GLY A 197 0.05 13.75 18.85
C GLY A 197 1.10 12.92 19.62
N TRP A 198 0.93 11.59 19.75
CA TRP A 198 1.87 10.74 20.51
C TRP A 198 2.95 10.06 19.68
N MET A 199 2.81 10.01 18.35
CA MET A 199 3.86 9.49 17.46
C MET A 199 5.27 10.08 17.74
N PRO A 200 5.46 11.37 18.07
CA PRO A 200 6.78 11.90 18.44
C PRO A 200 7.41 11.22 19.67
N PHE A 201 6.58 10.76 20.62
CA PHE A 201 7.01 10.31 21.95
C PHE A 201 6.87 8.79 22.15
N ALA A 202 6.17 8.10 21.24
CA ALA A 202 5.86 6.68 21.36
C ALA A 202 6.89 5.76 20.70
N TYR A 203 8.00 6.29 20.14
CA TYR A 203 8.93 5.48 19.33
C TYR A 203 9.46 4.26 20.10
N ASP A 204 10.01 4.49 21.29
CA ASP A 204 10.61 3.42 22.09
C ASP A 204 9.57 2.36 22.49
N PHE A 205 8.34 2.79 22.82
CA PHE A 205 7.24 1.86 23.10
C PHE A 205 6.89 1.00 21.87
N VAL A 206 6.76 1.62 20.70
CA VAL A 206 6.46 0.91 19.44
C VAL A 206 7.57 -0.08 19.10
N GLU A 207 8.82 0.36 19.13
CA GLU A 207 9.99 -0.48 18.83
C GLU A 207 10.09 -1.67 19.79
N GLN A 208 10.05 -1.40 21.09
CA GLN A 208 10.15 -2.45 22.11
C GLN A 208 9.00 -3.46 22.00
N THR A 209 7.77 -2.99 21.74
CA THR A 209 6.61 -3.87 21.56
C THR A 209 6.79 -4.78 20.33
N ILE A 210 7.21 -4.21 19.19
CA ILE A 210 7.48 -5.00 17.97
C ILE A 210 8.55 -6.05 18.25
N LEU A 211 9.67 -5.67 18.86
CA LEU A 211 10.78 -6.57 19.14
C LEU A 211 10.41 -7.68 20.13
N LYS A 212 9.68 -7.34 21.19
CA LYS A 212 9.16 -8.29 22.20
C LYS A 212 8.24 -9.33 21.59
N HIS A 213 7.41 -8.94 20.61
CA HIS A 213 6.42 -9.83 20.00
C HIS A 213 6.85 -10.43 18.66
N LYS A 214 8.04 -10.12 18.15
CA LYS A 214 8.54 -10.56 16.82
C LYS A 214 8.44 -12.07 16.58
N ALA A 215 8.66 -12.90 17.60
CA ALA A 215 8.56 -14.35 17.48
C ALA A 215 7.11 -14.90 17.47
N LYS A 216 6.14 -14.08 17.91
CA LYS A 216 4.73 -14.46 18.05
C LYS A 216 3.82 -13.79 17.01
N ALA A 217 4.19 -12.60 16.55
CA ALA A 217 3.46 -11.83 15.56
C ALA A 217 3.91 -12.23 14.14
N ARG A 218 2.94 -12.58 13.31
CA ARG A 218 3.09 -12.78 11.86
C ARG A 218 2.76 -11.51 11.09
N HIS A 219 1.85 -10.69 11.64
CA HIS A 219 1.43 -9.43 11.07
C HIS A 219 1.47 -8.34 12.14
N ILE A 220 1.73 -7.10 11.72
CA ILE A 220 1.73 -5.94 12.60
C ILE A 220 0.89 -4.85 11.94
N VAL A 221 -0.09 -4.36 12.68
CA VAL A 221 -0.89 -3.18 12.32
C VAL A 221 -0.63 -2.12 13.36
N LEU A 222 -0.23 -0.92 12.92
CA LEU A 222 -0.12 0.24 13.79
C LEU A 222 -1.20 1.22 13.36
N GLN A 223 -2.14 1.53 14.26
CA GLN A 223 -3.08 2.62 14.06
C GLN A 223 -2.63 3.88 14.80
N THR A 224 -2.83 5.02 14.15
CA THR A 224 -2.80 6.34 14.77
C THR A 224 -3.78 7.27 14.07
N HIS A 225 -4.00 8.48 14.57
CA HIS A 225 -4.93 9.39 13.91
C HIS A 225 -4.28 10.10 12.70
N ASN A 226 -3.04 10.59 12.84
CA ASN A 226 -2.34 11.25 11.73
C ASN A 226 -1.87 10.26 10.67
N SER A 227 -2.11 10.55 9.40
CA SER A 227 -1.35 9.90 8.33
C SER A 227 0.15 10.20 8.48
N PHE A 228 0.99 9.23 8.15
CA PHE A 228 2.43 9.42 8.16
C PHE A 228 2.82 10.42 7.07
N VAL A 229 2.23 10.22 5.89
CA VAL A 229 2.29 11.10 4.73
C VAL A 229 0.87 11.26 4.21
N GLY A 230 0.32 12.47 4.23
CA GLY A 230 -1.08 12.66 3.87
C GLY A 230 -1.35 13.68 2.79
N ASN A 231 -2.57 13.60 2.26
CA ASN A 231 -3.02 14.41 1.12
C ASN A 231 -3.46 15.81 1.56
N LYS A 232 -3.88 15.97 2.81
CA LYS A 232 -4.31 17.25 3.40
C LYS A 232 -3.54 17.56 4.68
N TYR A 233 -3.52 16.61 5.59
CA TYR A 233 -2.74 16.63 6.83
C TYR A 233 -1.61 15.61 6.73
N GLY A 234 -0.78 15.45 7.75
CA GLY A 234 0.17 14.35 7.82
C GLY A 234 1.52 14.74 8.40
N LEU A 235 2.11 13.81 9.15
CA LEU A 235 3.28 14.06 10.01
C LEU A 235 4.48 14.62 9.24
N LEU A 236 4.76 14.12 8.03
CA LEU A 236 5.87 14.62 7.23
C LEU A 236 5.72 16.12 6.90
N ARG A 237 4.57 16.53 6.40
CA ARG A 237 4.33 17.93 6.04
C ARG A 237 4.35 18.80 7.29
N GLU A 238 3.58 18.40 8.30
CA GLU A 238 3.26 19.22 9.46
C GLU A 238 4.41 19.37 10.42
N ARG A 239 5.17 18.30 10.65
CA ARG A 239 6.19 18.27 11.71
C ARG A 239 7.62 18.35 11.19
N ILE A 240 7.85 18.04 9.92
CA ILE A 240 9.20 18.07 9.32
C ILE A 240 9.40 19.29 8.41
N VAL A 241 8.44 19.56 7.53
CA VAL A 241 8.58 20.61 6.50
C VAL A 241 8.05 21.96 7.00
N GLU A 242 6.82 21.99 7.51
CA GLU A 242 6.23 23.19 8.13
C GLU A 242 6.77 23.42 9.54
N GLY A 243 7.01 22.32 10.28
CA GLY A 243 7.20 22.18 11.73
C GLY A 243 7.68 23.41 12.51
N TYR A 244 7.25 23.50 13.75
CA TYR A 244 7.54 24.64 14.61
C TYR A 244 8.64 24.30 15.62
N LYS A 245 9.65 25.19 15.71
CA LYS A 245 10.77 25.03 16.65
C LYS A 245 10.34 25.12 18.11
N SER A 246 9.24 25.83 18.37
CA SER A 246 8.63 25.96 19.69
C SER A 246 7.78 24.77 20.09
N GLU A 247 7.35 23.94 19.14
CA GLU A 247 6.47 22.80 19.40
C GLU A 247 7.31 21.56 19.71
N GLU A 248 7.32 21.16 20.97
CA GLU A 248 8.11 20.01 21.46
C GLU A 248 7.86 18.75 20.63
N GLY A 249 6.60 18.49 20.26
CA GLY A 249 6.24 17.34 19.44
C GLY A 249 6.84 17.35 18.03
N ASP A 250 7.05 18.53 17.43
CA ASP A 250 7.66 18.62 16.10
C ASP A 250 9.16 18.36 16.19
N VAL A 251 9.82 18.97 17.17
CA VAL A 251 11.23 18.72 17.48
C VAL A 251 11.49 17.24 17.78
N ALA A 252 10.65 16.63 18.62
CA ALA A 252 10.74 15.21 18.96
C ALA A 252 10.51 14.32 17.74
N PHE A 253 9.51 14.61 16.90
CA PHE A 253 9.21 13.77 15.74
C PHE A 253 10.35 13.78 14.72
N LYS A 254 10.99 14.93 14.49
CA LYS A 254 12.16 15.02 13.61
C LYS A 254 13.28 14.06 14.02
N ALA A 255 13.47 13.83 15.32
CA ALA A 255 14.49 12.91 15.83
C ALA A 255 14.16 11.42 15.58
N VAL A 256 12.88 11.09 15.35
CA VAL A 256 12.40 9.70 15.19
C VAL A 256 11.80 9.42 13.81
N TYR A 257 11.63 10.41 12.94
CA TYR A 257 11.01 10.26 11.62
C TYR A 257 11.64 9.13 10.79
N ASP A 258 12.96 9.18 10.59
CA ASP A 258 13.66 8.14 9.82
C ASP A 258 13.74 6.81 10.57
N LYS A 259 13.75 6.85 11.90
CA LYS A 259 13.72 5.64 12.72
C LYS A 259 12.40 4.90 12.54
N TYR A 260 11.27 5.61 12.58
CA TYR A 260 9.95 5.03 12.27
C TYR A 260 9.92 4.46 10.86
N ARG A 261 10.31 5.22 9.83
CA ARG A 261 10.28 4.70 8.45
C ARG A 261 11.07 3.40 8.32
N LYS A 262 12.26 3.34 8.93
CA LYS A 262 13.11 2.16 8.95
C LYS A 262 12.43 0.99 9.68
N LEU A 263 11.97 1.20 10.90
CA LEU A 263 11.32 0.20 11.74
C LEU A 263 10.07 -0.37 11.06
N LEU A 264 9.19 0.50 10.56
CA LEU A 264 7.93 0.10 9.92
C LEU A 264 8.19 -0.69 8.63
N ALA A 265 9.17 -0.30 7.82
CA ALA A 265 9.55 -1.03 6.61
C ALA A 265 10.24 -2.37 6.92
N GLU A 266 11.11 -2.44 7.92
CA GLU A 266 11.80 -3.67 8.35
C GLU A 266 10.85 -4.75 8.88
N HIS A 267 9.73 -4.31 9.45
CA HIS A 267 8.72 -5.16 10.04
C HIS A 267 7.41 -5.21 9.23
N GLU A 268 7.43 -4.67 8.01
CA GLU A 268 6.34 -4.73 7.03
C GLU A 268 4.98 -4.24 7.56
N VAL A 269 5.03 -3.26 8.47
CA VAL A 269 3.88 -2.77 9.23
C VAL A 269 2.82 -2.21 8.29
N VAL A 270 1.56 -2.56 8.55
CA VAL A 270 0.42 -1.85 7.96
C VAL A 270 0.10 -0.66 8.88
N TYR A 271 0.47 0.53 8.42
CA TYR A 271 0.16 1.79 9.09
C TYR A 271 -1.25 2.22 8.71
N VAL A 272 -2.10 2.45 9.70
CA VAL A 272 -3.49 2.85 9.53
C VAL A 272 -3.73 4.21 10.16
N SER A 273 -4.48 5.07 9.47
CA SER A 273 -4.87 6.37 10.02
C SER A 273 -6.24 6.88 9.58
N GLY A 274 -6.79 7.84 10.33
CA GLY A 274 -7.97 8.63 9.99
C GLY A 274 -7.58 10.03 9.52
N HIS A 275 -8.24 11.05 10.09
CA HIS A 275 -7.92 12.49 10.03
C HIS A 275 -8.15 13.17 8.68
N GLU A 276 -8.02 12.45 7.57
CA GLU A 276 -8.14 13.06 6.24
C GLU A 276 -9.55 13.03 5.66
N HIS A 277 -10.53 12.35 6.26
CA HIS A 277 -11.90 12.24 5.73
C HIS A 277 -11.97 11.86 4.23
N LEU A 278 -11.00 11.08 3.78
CA LEU A 278 -10.90 10.52 2.44
C LEU A 278 -10.13 9.22 2.54
N TYR A 279 -10.39 8.31 1.61
CA TYR A 279 -9.67 7.05 1.56
C TYR A 279 -8.41 7.23 0.73
N ALA A 280 -7.29 6.72 1.23
CA ALA A 280 -6.07 6.59 0.45
C ALA A 280 -5.26 5.36 0.86
N ARG A 281 -4.68 4.67 -0.12
CA ARG A 281 -3.69 3.61 0.11
C ARG A 281 -2.39 3.97 -0.59
N SER A 282 -1.28 3.82 0.11
CA SER A 282 0.04 4.21 -0.37
C SER A 282 1.13 3.26 0.10
N LEU A 283 2.23 3.24 -0.64
CA LEU A 283 3.51 2.69 -0.17
C LEU A 283 4.41 3.83 0.24
N ILE A 284 4.91 3.78 1.48
CA ILE A 284 5.84 4.76 2.03
C ILE A 284 7.23 4.15 2.10
N ARG A 285 8.21 4.88 1.58
CA ARG A 285 9.61 4.47 1.47
C ARG A 285 10.43 4.92 2.66
N ASP A 286 11.24 4.01 3.17
CA ASP A 286 12.34 4.34 4.06
C ASP A 286 13.57 4.89 3.27
N PRO A 287 14.62 5.38 3.94
CA PRO A 287 15.84 5.83 3.27
C PRO A 287 16.52 4.77 2.40
N ALA A 288 16.35 3.48 2.71
CA ALA A 288 16.88 2.35 1.95
C ALA A 288 15.95 1.88 0.81
N GLN A 289 14.88 2.65 0.51
CA GLN A 289 13.87 2.35 -0.51
C GLN A 289 13.02 1.09 -0.24
N ARG A 290 13.02 0.58 1.00
CA ARG A 290 12.05 -0.44 1.44
C ARG A 290 10.70 0.24 1.70
N ASN A 291 9.62 -0.51 1.54
CA ASN A 291 8.27 0.03 1.66
C ASN A 291 7.55 -0.53 2.89
N PHE A 292 6.75 0.31 3.53
CA PHE A 292 5.62 -0.14 4.36
C PHE A 292 4.32 0.42 3.78
N MET A 293 3.20 -0.19 4.15
CA MET A 293 1.89 0.20 3.63
C MET A 293 1.24 1.23 4.55
N GLN A 294 0.69 2.28 3.97
CA GLN A 294 -0.20 3.21 4.65
C GLN A 294 -1.62 3.10 4.10
N ILE A 295 -2.61 3.02 5.00
CA ILE A 295 -4.03 3.11 4.69
C ILE A 295 -4.63 4.25 5.50
N VAL A 296 -5.14 5.26 4.81
CA VAL A 296 -6.02 6.27 5.36
C VAL A 296 -7.45 5.76 5.19
N SER A 297 -8.15 5.50 6.29
CA SER A 297 -9.32 4.63 6.34
C SER A 297 -10.58 5.18 5.65
N GLY A 298 -10.62 6.48 5.37
CA GLY A 298 -11.79 7.14 4.79
C GLY A 298 -12.55 8.00 5.80
N SER A 299 -13.86 8.06 5.64
CA SER A 299 -14.76 8.82 6.52
C SER A 299 -15.95 7.95 6.97
N ALA A 300 -16.40 8.14 8.21
CA ALA A 300 -17.72 7.75 8.70
C ALA A 300 -18.40 8.95 9.37
N SER A 301 -18.10 10.14 8.85
CA SER A 301 -18.63 11.40 9.34
C SER A 301 -19.56 12.07 8.33
N TYR A 302 -20.13 13.20 8.73
CA TYR A 302 -20.84 14.10 7.83
C TYR A 302 -19.92 15.12 7.16
N LYS A 303 -18.62 14.82 7.11
CA LYS A 303 -17.58 15.68 6.54
C LYS A 303 -16.72 14.91 5.54
N GLY A 304 -16.30 15.61 4.50
CA GLY A 304 -15.36 15.11 3.50
C GLY A 304 -14.31 16.15 3.19
N TYR A 305 -13.06 15.74 2.99
CA TYR A 305 -12.01 16.70 2.67
C TYR A 305 -11.54 16.64 1.24
N GLU A 306 -11.13 17.81 0.77
CA GLU A 306 -10.54 17.99 -0.53
C GLU A 306 -9.07 17.53 -0.53
N ASN A 307 -8.64 16.97 -1.67
CA ASN A 307 -7.26 16.59 -1.89
C ASN A 307 -6.38 17.83 -2.18
N ARG A 308 -5.42 18.13 -1.32
CA ARG A 308 -4.59 19.35 -1.39
C ARG A 308 -3.20 19.08 -1.95
N PHE A 309 -2.38 18.40 -1.16
CA PHE A 309 -0.99 18.15 -1.45
C PHE A 309 -0.80 16.90 -2.30
N GLY A 310 -1.73 15.94 -2.27
CA GLY A 310 -1.64 14.69 -3.04
C GLY A 310 -0.38 13.89 -2.70
N GLU A 311 0.26 13.32 -3.71
CA GLU A 311 1.44 12.47 -3.53
C GLU A 311 2.71 13.28 -3.17
N HIS A 312 3.44 12.83 -2.14
CA HIS A 312 4.79 13.27 -1.83
C HIS A 312 5.82 12.38 -2.56
N GLU A 313 6.16 12.73 -3.80
CA GLU A 313 6.92 11.90 -4.76
C GLU A 313 8.28 11.36 -4.27
N LEU A 314 8.88 11.97 -3.24
CA LEU A 314 10.16 11.50 -2.69
C LEU A 314 10.02 10.27 -1.80
N VAL A 315 8.87 10.10 -1.15
CA VAL A 315 8.68 9.04 -0.15
C VAL A 315 7.44 8.19 -0.40
N GLN A 316 6.48 8.65 -1.18
CA GLN A 316 5.18 8.02 -1.36
C GLN A 316 4.98 7.54 -2.79
N ASN A 317 4.33 6.39 -2.94
CA ASN A 317 3.61 6.00 -4.15
C ASN A 317 2.14 5.82 -3.79
N THR A 318 1.26 6.65 -4.33
CA THR A 318 -0.19 6.54 -4.13
C THR A 318 -0.77 5.47 -5.06
N LEU A 319 -1.43 4.48 -4.46
CA LEU A 319 -1.96 3.31 -5.16
C LEU A 319 -3.47 3.37 -5.36
N MET A 320 -4.17 3.98 -4.40
CA MET A 320 -5.61 4.18 -4.46
C MET A 320 -5.95 5.47 -3.72
N LEU A 321 -6.89 6.25 -4.25
CA LEU A 321 -7.42 7.42 -3.58
C LEU A 321 -8.88 7.59 -3.97
N LYS A 322 -9.75 7.77 -2.98
CA LYS A 322 -11.14 8.12 -3.18
C LYS A 322 -11.51 9.21 -2.18
N ALA A 323 -11.95 10.33 -2.71
CA ALA A 323 -12.39 11.48 -1.94
C ALA A 323 -13.79 11.87 -2.40
N ARG A 324 -14.57 12.41 -1.47
CA ARG A 324 -15.87 13.02 -1.74
C ARG A 324 -16.14 14.03 -0.64
N THR A 325 -16.49 15.25 -1.01
CA THR A 325 -16.89 16.29 -0.06
C THR A 325 -18.37 16.63 -0.18
N GLU A 326 -18.89 17.33 0.82
CA GLU A 326 -20.25 17.84 0.91
C GLU A 326 -20.61 18.69 -0.33
N ALA A 327 -19.61 19.34 -0.93
CA ALA A 327 -19.78 20.13 -2.15
C ALA A 327 -20.18 19.30 -3.39
N THR A 328 -20.11 17.96 -3.30
CA THR A 328 -20.61 17.06 -4.34
C THR A 328 -22.11 16.73 -4.19
N GLY A 329 -22.73 17.12 -3.07
CA GLY A 329 -24.12 16.81 -2.72
C GLY A 329 -24.32 15.47 -2.02
N THR A 330 -23.32 14.58 -2.07
CA THR A 330 -23.30 13.31 -1.35
C THR A 330 -21.95 13.11 -0.66
N LEU A 331 -21.87 12.15 0.25
CA LEU A 331 -20.64 11.70 0.92
C LEU A 331 -20.49 10.19 0.75
N ASP A 332 -19.27 9.71 0.98
CA ASP A 332 -18.98 8.27 1.03
C ASP A 332 -18.74 7.89 2.50
N VAL A 333 -19.42 6.83 2.98
CA VAL A 333 -18.94 6.09 4.15
C VAL A 333 -17.99 5.00 3.66
N ASN A 334 -16.80 4.91 4.26
CA ASN A 334 -15.78 3.95 3.87
C ASN A 334 -15.67 2.79 4.86
N ALA A 335 -15.55 1.58 4.32
CA ALA A 335 -15.33 0.37 5.10
C ALA A 335 -14.05 -0.31 4.64
N SER A 336 -13.12 -0.58 5.54
CA SER A 336 -11.92 -1.38 5.25
C SER A 336 -11.84 -2.59 6.16
N ILE A 337 -11.47 -3.75 5.62
CA ILE A 337 -11.26 -5.00 6.37
C ILE A 337 -9.93 -5.63 5.95
N LEU A 338 -9.11 -5.94 6.96
CA LEU A 338 -7.90 -6.76 6.88
C LEU A 338 -8.23 -8.16 7.39
N ASP A 339 -8.31 -9.13 6.50
CA ASP A 339 -8.59 -10.53 6.81
C ASP A 339 -7.26 -11.30 6.86
N PHE A 340 -6.80 -11.59 8.07
CA PHE A 340 -5.58 -12.33 8.31
C PHE A 340 -5.89 -13.81 8.45
N LYS A 341 -5.17 -14.63 7.68
CA LYS A 341 -5.16 -16.08 7.86
C LYS A 341 -3.73 -16.58 7.78
N ASP A 342 -3.23 -17.04 8.90
CA ASP A 342 -1.84 -17.44 9.08
C ASP A 342 -0.84 -16.35 8.68
N ASP A 343 -0.12 -16.51 7.58
CA ASP A 343 0.82 -15.54 7.02
C ASP A 343 0.22 -14.71 5.87
N VAL A 344 -1.06 -14.93 5.54
CA VAL A 344 -1.79 -14.22 4.49
C VAL A 344 -2.55 -13.04 5.06
N LEU A 345 -2.51 -11.92 4.34
CA LEU A 345 -3.39 -10.78 4.47
C LEU A 345 -4.20 -10.63 3.17
N ASP A 346 -5.53 -10.75 3.27
CA ASP A 346 -6.50 -10.37 2.25
C ASP A 346 -7.17 -9.06 2.67
N PHE A 347 -6.92 -8.00 1.92
CA PHE A 347 -7.45 -6.67 2.19
C PHE A 347 -8.54 -6.30 1.20
N LYS A 348 -9.63 -5.72 1.71
CA LYS A 348 -10.72 -5.18 0.90
C LYS A 348 -11.23 -3.87 1.50
N ALA A 349 -11.57 -2.93 0.62
CA ALA A 349 -12.25 -1.69 0.98
C ALA A 349 -13.51 -1.48 0.14
N TRP A 350 -14.57 -1.03 0.80
CA TRP A 350 -15.87 -0.69 0.23
C TRP A 350 -16.23 0.76 0.53
N TYR A 351 -17.13 1.31 -0.27
CA TYR A 351 -17.82 2.54 0.06
C TYR A 351 -19.33 2.37 -0.13
N ALA A 352 -20.10 3.19 0.58
CA ALA A 352 -21.50 3.44 0.27
C ALA A 352 -21.72 4.95 0.19
N GLU A 353 -22.33 5.40 -0.91
CA GLU A 353 -22.67 6.81 -1.12
C GLU A 353 -23.99 7.15 -0.38
N HIS A 354 -24.06 8.32 0.25
CA HIS A 354 -25.25 8.79 0.98
C HIS A 354 -25.43 10.31 0.93
N SER A 355 -26.66 10.75 1.22
CA SER A 355 -27.04 12.17 1.31
C SER A 355 -27.30 12.66 2.74
N VAL A 356 -26.93 11.88 3.74
CA VAL A 356 -27.04 12.21 5.17
C VAL A 356 -25.92 13.17 5.58
N MET A 357 -26.27 14.37 6.07
CA MET A 357 -25.31 15.42 6.47
C MET A 357 -25.42 15.81 7.96
N LYS A 358 -26.41 15.28 8.67
CA LYS A 358 -26.66 15.48 10.11
C LYS A 358 -27.64 14.43 10.64
N ASN A 359 -27.74 14.29 11.95
CA ASN A 359 -28.59 13.27 12.58
C ASN A 359 -30.10 13.48 12.35
N GLU A 360 -30.54 14.71 12.09
CA GLU A 360 -31.94 15.03 11.84
C GLU A 360 -32.42 14.55 10.46
N ASP A 361 -31.49 14.25 9.54
CA ASP A 361 -31.80 13.77 8.20
C ASP A 361 -32.38 12.33 8.19
N GLY A 362 -32.22 11.61 9.29
CA GLY A 362 -32.49 10.17 9.35
C GLY A 362 -31.45 9.33 8.60
N PRO A 363 -31.58 7.99 8.61
CA PRO A 363 -30.60 7.11 8.01
C PRO A 363 -30.58 7.13 6.46
N LYS A 364 -31.68 7.52 5.79
CA LYS A 364 -31.80 7.55 4.32
C LYS A 364 -31.18 6.31 3.63
N GLU A 365 -30.21 6.50 2.73
CA GLU A 365 -29.52 5.42 2.00
C GLU A 365 -28.73 4.50 2.95
N LEU A 366 -28.30 5.00 4.11
CA LEU A 366 -27.56 4.24 5.13
C LEU A 366 -28.44 3.29 5.93
N ALA A 367 -29.77 3.32 5.78
CA ALA A 367 -30.66 2.28 6.30
C ALA A 367 -30.44 0.93 5.58
N GLN A 368 -30.10 0.99 4.29
CA GLN A 368 -29.78 -0.17 3.45
C GLN A 368 -28.61 0.19 2.50
N PRO A 369 -27.38 0.31 3.04
CA PRO A 369 -26.25 0.83 2.28
C PRO A 369 -25.92 -0.08 1.10
N LYS A 370 -25.69 0.53 -0.07
CA LYS A 370 -25.20 -0.19 -1.26
C LYS A 370 -23.68 -0.24 -1.26
N TRP A 371 -23.11 -1.21 -0.54
CA TRP A 371 -21.66 -1.39 -0.44
C TRP A 371 -21.02 -1.79 -1.77
N GLN A 372 -20.05 -1.00 -2.22
CA GLN A 372 -19.33 -1.21 -3.47
C GLN A 372 -17.84 -1.41 -3.19
N LEU A 373 -17.29 -2.56 -3.57
CA LEU A 373 -15.86 -2.85 -3.47
C LEU A 373 -15.10 -1.93 -4.41
N PHE A 374 -14.06 -1.25 -3.93
CA PHE A 374 -13.28 -0.31 -4.74
C PHE A 374 -11.76 -0.43 -4.57
N ASP A 375 -11.30 -1.16 -3.57
CA ASP A 375 -9.89 -1.48 -3.40
C ASP A 375 -9.73 -2.89 -2.83
N ARG A 376 -8.65 -3.56 -3.22
CA ARG A 376 -8.27 -4.87 -2.71
C ARG A 376 -6.81 -5.19 -2.99
N PHE A 377 -6.23 -6.04 -2.15
CA PHE A 377 -5.02 -6.78 -2.49
C PHE A 377 -4.94 -8.04 -1.64
N ARG A 378 -4.09 -8.98 -2.07
CA ARG A 378 -3.76 -10.15 -1.27
C ARG A 378 -2.25 -10.35 -1.25
N ARG A 379 -1.67 -10.58 -0.08
CA ARG A 379 -0.24 -10.84 0.10
C ARG A 379 0.01 -11.87 1.20
N SER A 380 1.16 -12.55 1.14
CA SER A 380 1.68 -13.40 2.20
C SER A 380 3.09 -12.99 2.62
N ALA A 381 3.69 -13.66 3.60
CA ALA A 381 5.07 -13.37 4.00
C ALA A 381 6.09 -13.65 2.87
N ALA A 382 5.91 -14.77 2.16
CA ALA A 382 6.78 -15.15 1.03
C ALA A 382 6.30 -14.48 -0.27
N ARG A 383 6.86 -13.32 -0.60
CA ARG A 383 6.38 -12.52 -1.74
C ARG A 383 7.44 -11.70 -2.46
N CYS A 384 7.08 -11.25 -3.65
CA CYS A 384 7.78 -10.26 -4.44
C CYS A 384 6.77 -9.21 -4.91
N GLU A 385 7.13 -7.94 -4.76
CA GLU A 385 6.24 -6.82 -5.06
C GLU A 385 6.91 -5.81 -6.00
N LYS A 386 6.10 -5.13 -6.81
CA LYS A 386 6.56 -4.09 -7.72
C LYS A 386 5.52 -2.98 -7.85
N VAL A 387 5.97 -1.74 -7.83
CA VAL A 387 5.15 -0.59 -8.25
C VAL A 387 5.17 -0.50 -9.77
N VAL A 388 3.99 -0.40 -10.38
CA VAL A 388 3.82 -0.32 -11.83
C VAL A 388 3.17 1.01 -12.16
N PHE A 389 3.90 1.85 -12.89
CA PHE A 389 3.47 3.18 -13.27
C PHE A 389 2.46 3.12 -14.44
N PRO A 390 1.54 4.08 -14.56
CA PRO A 390 0.58 4.13 -15.66
C PRO A 390 1.24 4.40 -17.02
N ALA A 391 0.70 3.77 -18.07
CA ALA A 391 1.20 3.89 -19.44
C ALA A 391 0.98 5.28 -20.09
N SER A 392 0.27 6.18 -19.42
CA SER A 392 0.07 7.56 -19.87
C SER A 392 1.34 8.41 -19.86
N PHE A 393 2.40 7.96 -19.20
CA PHE A 393 3.64 8.71 -19.13
C PHE A 393 4.44 8.63 -20.43
N PRO A 394 4.95 9.76 -20.95
CA PRO A 394 5.78 9.76 -22.15
C PRO A 394 6.99 8.83 -22.07
N VAL A 395 7.27 8.10 -23.16
CA VAL A 395 8.30 7.04 -23.25
C VAL A 395 9.71 7.57 -22.91
N GLU A 396 9.99 8.81 -23.28
CA GLU A 396 11.26 9.48 -23.00
C GLU A 396 11.50 9.73 -21.50
N ILE A 397 10.44 9.88 -20.71
CA ILE A 397 10.50 10.08 -19.25
C ILE A 397 10.65 8.74 -18.53
N GLN A 398 9.99 7.69 -19.03
CA GLN A 398 10.02 6.36 -18.42
C GLN A 398 11.46 5.86 -18.18
N ARG A 399 12.40 6.24 -19.06
CA ARG A 399 13.81 5.85 -19.01
C ARG A 399 14.64 6.57 -17.94
N ASN A 400 14.24 7.75 -17.47
CA ASN A 400 15.09 8.62 -16.65
C ASN A 400 15.07 8.28 -15.16
N ASN A 401 13.98 7.68 -14.66
CA ASN A 401 13.80 7.36 -13.23
C ASN A 401 13.24 5.94 -12.99
N ALA A 402 13.38 5.04 -13.96
CA ALA A 402 12.79 3.70 -13.91
C ALA A 402 11.27 3.73 -13.59
N TYR A 403 10.53 4.66 -14.20
CA TYR A 403 9.08 4.67 -14.15
C TYR A 403 8.55 3.57 -15.07
N ASP A 404 8.60 2.35 -14.54
CA ASP A 404 8.30 1.14 -15.30
C ASP A 404 6.78 0.94 -15.39
N THR A 405 6.26 0.99 -16.62
CA THR A 405 4.85 0.76 -16.91
C THR A 405 4.50 -0.72 -17.05
N ASN A 406 5.51 -1.58 -17.13
CA ASN A 406 5.35 -3.00 -17.42
C ASN A 406 5.25 -3.83 -16.15
N TYR A 407 4.37 -4.84 -16.15
CA TYR A 407 4.21 -5.79 -15.05
C TYR A 407 5.38 -6.77 -14.92
N ARG A 408 6.29 -6.84 -15.89
CA ARG A 408 7.43 -7.74 -15.91
C ARG A 408 8.21 -7.70 -14.61
N SER A 409 8.43 -8.87 -14.04
CA SER A 409 9.07 -9.02 -12.74
C SER A 409 10.28 -9.96 -12.79
N SER A 410 11.14 -9.83 -11.78
CA SER A 410 12.14 -10.85 -11.48
C SER A 410 11.50 -12.18 -11.07
N PRO A 411 12.19 -13.31 -11.21
CA PRO A 411 11.77 -14.58 -10.62
C PRO A 411 11.44 -14.41 -9.14
N CYS A 412 10.25 -14.87 -8.75
CA CYS A 412 9.77 -14.92 -7.39
C CYS A 412 9.73 -16.38 -6.92
N PRO A 413 10.78 -16.85 -6.22
CA PRO A 413 10.83 -18.23 -5.75
C PRO A 413 9.85 -18.42 -4.59
N SER A 414 9.21 -19.57 -4.59
CA SER A 414 8.47 -20.12 -3.46
C SER A 414 9.44 -20.76 -2.45
N PRO A 415 9.07 -20.92 -1.17
CA PRO A 415 9.94 -21.56 -0.21
C PRO A 415 10.19 -23.06 -0.50
N GLN A 416 9.36 -23.72 -1.34
CA GLN A 416 9.48 -25.14 -1.68
C GLN A 416 10.08 -25.35 -3.09
N GLY A 417 10.60 -24.29 -3.70
CA GLY A 417 11.50 -24.38 -4.86
C GLY A 417 10.85 -24.29 -6.24
N VAL A 418 9.52 -24.11 -6.35
CA VAL A 418 8.93 -23.59 -7.59
C VAL A 418 9.12 -22.07 -7.67
N SER A 419 9.07 -21.48 -8.85
CA SER A 419 9.22 -20.04 -9.05
C SER A 419 8.21 -19.54 -10.08
N ALA A 420 7.81 -18.29 -9.91
CA ALA A 420 6.95 -17.61 -10.87
C ALA A 420 7.44 -16.20 -11.16
N ARG A 421 7.07 -15.65 -12.30
CA ARG A 421 7.26 -14.22 -12.61
C ARG A 421 6.25 -13.77 -13.63
N VAL A 422 6.06 -12.47 -13.75
CA VAL A 422 5.36 -11.90 -14.90
C VAL A 422 6.38 -11.61 -16.00
N LEU A 423 6.14 -12.11 -17.20
CA LEU A 423 6.98 -11.91 -18.39
C LEU A 423 6.62 -10.64 -19.15
N ASP A 424 5.34 -10.26 -19.12
CA ASP A 424 4.80 -9.18 -19.95
C ASP A 424 3.46 -8.65 -19.41
N GLY A 425 3.02 -7.53 -19.96
CA GLY A 425 1.79 -6.79 -19.60
C GLY A 425 2.10 -5.36 -19.19
N GLU A 426 1.12 -4.46 -19.30
CA GLU A 426 1.31 -3.03 -19.07
C GLU A 426 0.11 -2.42 -18.31
N ASN A 427 0.37 -1.42 -17.46
CA ASN A 427 -0.67 -0.70 -16.72
C ASN A 427 -1.40 0.31 -17.63
N LEU A 428 -2.39 -0.20 -18.36
CA LEU A 428 -3.23 0.55 -19.29
C LEU A 428 -4.50 1.09 -18.62
N THR A 429 -4.93 0.49 -17.50
CA THR A 429 -6.15 0.87 -16.78
C THR A 429 -5.81 1.41 -15.40
N PHE A 430 -5.83 2.73 -15.24
CA PHE A 430 -5.50 3.40 -13.98
C PHE A 430 -6.49 4.54 -13.68
N ASN A 431 -6.68 4.82 -12.40
CA ASN A 431 -7.47 5.93 -11.91
C ASN A 431 -6.62 7.20 -11.86
N ARG A 432 -7.27 8.36 -11.97
CA ARG A 432 -6.67 9.68 -12.00
C ARG A 432 -7.36 10.59 -10.98
N HIS A 433 -6.63 11.51 -10.39
CA HIS A 433 -7.23 12.53 -9.55
C HIS A 433 -6.49 13.86 -9.65
N ASP A 434 -7.22 14.94 -9.41
CA ASP A 434 -6.65 16.26 -9.25
C ASP A 434 -6.35 16.58 -7.79
N THR A 435 -5.53 17.60 -7.59
CA THR A 435 -5.20 18.22 -6.29
C THR A 435 -5.46 19.72 -6.39
N ARG A 436 -5.53 20.42 -5.25
CA ARG A 436 -5.73 21.87 -5.19
C ARG A 436 -4.45 22.61 -4.78
N SER A 437 -4.22 23.78 -5.37
CA SER A 437 -3.09 24.63 -4.97
C SER A 437 -3.19 25.05 -3.51
N ARG A 438 -2.03 25.10 -2.85
CA ARG A 438 -1.85 25.61 -1.50
C ARG A 438 -0.62 26.50 -1.43
N THR A 439 -0.67 27.46 -0.53
CA THR A 439 0.51 28.25 -0.17
C THR A 439 0.92 27.94 1.26
N MET A 440 2.21 28.07 1.51
CA MET A 440 2.84 27.91 2.81
C MET A 440 3.93 28.97 2.96
N SER A 441 4.15 29.44 4.18
CA SER A 441 5.12 30.48 4.46
C SER A 441 5.95 30.12 5.68
N ALA A 442 7.23 30.44 5.63
CA ALA A 442 8.11 30.36 6.78
C ALA A 442 7.95 31.59 7.65
N GLU A 443 7.95 31.40 8.97
CA GLU A 443 8.03 32.49 9.94
C GLU A 443 9.36 32.40 10.68
N ALA A 444 10.23 33.39 10.45
CA ALA A 444 11.57 33.44 11.01
C ALA A 444 11.52 33.34 12.55
N GLY A 445 12.26 32.37 13.10
CA GLY A 445 12.30 32.10 14.54
C GLY A 445 11.16 31.24 15.07
N LYS A 446 10.10 30.98 14.29
CA LYS A 446 9.01 30.07 14.67
C LYS A 446 9.03 28.75 13.92
N THR A 447 9.05 28.79 12.58
CA THR A 447 9.09 27.57 11.76
C THR A 447 10.49 26.99 11.67
N GLU A 448 10.60 25.74 11.22
CA GLU A 448 11.86 25.07 10.93
C GLU A 448 12.70 25.87 9.94
N ALA A 449 12.09 26.21 8.79
CA ALA A 449 12.66 27.11 7.82
C ALA A 449 12.74 28.55 8.39
N ALA A 450 13.87 29.23 8.17
CA ALA A 450 14.04 30.63 8.55
C ALA A 450 13.45 31.62 7.52
N ASN A 451 13.20 31.17 6.28
CA ASN A 451 12.58 31.93 5.20
C ASN A 451 11.98 30.98 4.15
N ASN A 452 11.20 31.53 3.20
CA ASN A 452 10.49 30.72 2.21
C ASN A 452 11.40 29.95 1.26
N ARG A 453 12.61 30.45 0.99
CA ARG A 453 13.59 29.73 0.17
C ARG A 453 14.07 28.46 0.87
N GLU A 454 14.28 28.52 2.18
CA GLU A 454 14.57 27.34 2.99
C GLU A 454 13.37 26.39 3.07
N MET A 455 12.14 26.90 3.22
CA MET A 455 10.93 26.06 3.19
C MET A 455 10.77 25.33 1.85
N LEU A 456 11.01 26.00 0.72
CA LEU A 456 11.06 25.37 -0.60
C LEU A 456 12.13 24.27 -0.65
N SER A 457 13.31 24.52 -0.08
CA SER A 457 14.38 23.51 0.01
C SER A 457 13.96 22.30 0.84
N LEU A 458 13.27 22.49 1.96
CA LEU A 458 12.72 21.39 2.76
C LEU A 458 11.67 20.59 1.98
N MET A 459 10.76 21.24 1.27
CA MET A 459 9.80 20.56 0.39
C MET A 459 10.51 19.71 -0.67
N GLN A 460 11.55 20.24 -1.30
CA GLN A 460 12.34 19.52 -2.32
C GLN A 460 13.26 18.42 -1.74
N ARG A 461 13.48 18.43 -0.43
CA ARG A 461 14.25 17.39 0.28
C ARG A 461 13.36 16.25 0.77
N TYR A 462 12.13 16.55 1.18
CA TYR A 462 11.28 15.59 1.89
C TYR A 462 10.01 15.18 1.14
N MET A 463 9.39 16.10 0.40
CA MET A 463 8.08 15.86 -0.21
C MET A 463 8.16 15.69 -1.73
N PHE A 464 8.71 16.67 -2.45
CA PHE A 464 8.52 16.79 -3.90
C PHE A 464 9.82 16.69 -4.68
N VAL A 465 9.75 16.10 -5.87
CA VAL A 465 10.88 16.09 -6.81
C VAL A 465 10.96 17.46 -7.50
N ALA A 466 12.10 18.14 -7.44
CA ALA A 466 12.34 19.27 -8.34
C ALA A 466 12.45 18.73 -9.78
N HIS A 467 11.71 19.31 -10.71
CA HIS A 467 11.72 18.84 -12.09
C HIS A 467 13.06 19.14 -12.75
N GLU A 468 13.68 18.09 -13.28
CA GLU A 468 14.90 18.17 -14.10
C GLU A 468 14.79 17.18 -15.26
N SER A 469 15.50 17.40 -16.36
CA SER A 469 15.40 16.51 -17.54
C SER A 469 15.84 15.07 -17.25
N TRP A 470 16.83 14.88 -16.36
CA TRP A 470 17.29 13.57 -15.88
C TRP A 470 16.54 13.06 -14.65
N ARG A 471 15.65 13.87 -14.08
CA ARG A 471 14.83 13.50 -12.91
C ARG A 471 13.44 14.16 -12.99
N PRO A 472 12.60 13.79 -13.97
CA PRO A 472 11.34 14.47 -14.20
C PRO A 472 10.35 14.25 -13.04
N ASN A 473 9.75 15.33 -12.55
CA ASN A 473 8.58 15.26 -11.69
C ASN A 473 7.33 14.93 -12.53
N LEU A 474 6.74 13.75 -12.28
CA LEU A 474 5.57 13.25 -13.00
C LEU A 474 4.28 13.98 -12.66
N ASN A 475 4.25 14.66 -11.53
CA ASN A 475 3.07 15.29 -11.00
C ASN A 475 3.05 16.76 -11.38
N ASN A 476 4.10 17.57 -11.24
CA ASN A 476 4.09 18.94 -11.79
C ASN A 476 5.50 19.47 -12.09
N SER A 477 5.68 20.13 -13.25
CA SER A 477 6.93 20.80 -13.67
C SER A 477 7.45 21.84 -12.67
N GLN A 478 6.55 22.45 -11.89
CA GLN A 478 6.86 23.45 -10.87
C GLN A 478 6.13 23.14 -9.57
N ARG A 479 6.20 21.88 -9.14
CA ARG A 479 5.41 21.32 -8.03
C ARG A 479 5.41 22.18 -6.77
N ALA A 480 6.59 22.63 -6.35
CA ALA A 480 6.76 23.66 -5.34
C ALA A 480 7.61 24.79 -5.92
N ARG A 481 7.17 26.04 -5.76
CA ARG A 481 7.88 27.23 -6.24
C ARG A 481 7.64 28.43 -5.33
N LEU A 482 8.56 29.40 -5.37
CA LEU A 482 8.31 30.70 -4.76
C LEU A 482 7.39 31.53 -5.66
N ILE A 483 6.46 32.24 -5.05
CA ILE A 483 5.62 33.25 -5.70
C ILE A 483 5.83 34.60 -5.02
N LYS A 484 5.59 35.69 -5.75
CA LYS A 484 5.74 37.07 -5.25
C LYS A 484 7.12 37.33 -4.61
N VAL A 485 8.16 36.81 -5.25
CA VAL A 485 9.55 36.85 -4.75
C VAL A 485 9.97 38.29 -4.48
N GLY A 486 10.53 38.53 -3.29
CA GLY A 486 11.03 39.84 -2.88
C GLY A 486 9.95 40.83 -2.41
N THR A 487 8.70 40.41 -2.22
CA THR A 487 7.64 41.22 -1.60
C THR A 487 7.29 40.70 -0.19
N PRO A 488 6.60 41.50 0.65
CA PRO A 488 6.10 41.04 1.95
C PRO A 488 5.14 39.83 1.87
N GLU A 489 4.54 39.60 0.71
CA GLU A 489 3.65 38.48 0.42
C GLU A 489 4.35 37.30 -0.27
N GLU A 490 5.69 37.21 -0.20
CA GLU A 490 6.41 36.04 -0.68
C GLU A 490 5.92 34.79 0.05
N GLU A 491 5.61 33.72 -0.71
CA GLU A 491 5.16 32.43 -0.18
C GLU A 491 5.73 31.30 -1.04
N VAL A 492 5.70 30.08 -0.51
CA VAL A 492 5.88 28.86 -1.30
C VAL A 492 4.52 28.37 -1.77
N GLU A 493 4.32 28.32 -3.09
CA GLU A 493 3.16 27.69 -3.71
C GLU A 493 3.44 26.21 -3.97
N VAL A 494 2.60 25.33 -3.42
CA VAL A 494 2.43 23.96 -3.89
C VAL A 494 1.34 23.97 -4.94
N ARG A 495 1.73 23.77 -6.20
CA ARG A 495 0.80 23.86 -7.33
C ARG A 495 -0.15 22.67 -7.36
N ALA A 496 -1.42 22.96 -7.64
CA ALA A 496 -2.41 21.97 -8.06
C ALA A 496 -1.87 21.12 -9.20
N THR A 497 -2.24 19.84 -9.19
CA THR A 497 -1.84 18.93 -10.25
C THR A 497 -2.71 17.69 -10.41
N THR A 498 -2.62 17.07 -11.57
CA THR A 498 -3.25 15.79 -11.91
C THR A 498 -2.27 14.65 -11.70
N ILE A 499 -2.70 13.61 -11.00
CA ILE A 499 -1.89 12.43 -10.67
C ILE A 499 -2.57 11.20 -11.25
N ASP A 500 -1.79 10.38 -11.96
CA ASP A 500 -2.21 9.06 -12.42
C ASP A 500 -1.73 8.03 -11.41
N LEU A 501 -2.64 7.21 -10.92
CA LEU A 501 -2.36 6.27 -9.85
C LEU A 501 -1.54 5.09 -10.35
N LYS A 502 -0.62 4.65 -9.49
CA LYS A 502 0.23 3.48 -9.74
C LYS A 502 -0.54 2.23 -9.30
N LYS A 503 -0.09 1.07 -9.78
CA LYS A 503 -0.51 -0.24 -9.25
C LYS A 503 0.60 -0.85 -8.43
N GLN A 504 0.24 -1.79 -7.56
CA GLN A 504 1.20 -2.65 -6.84
C GLN A 504 0.95 -4.08 -7.30
N LEU A 505 1.83 -4.62 -8.14
CA LEU A 505 1.83 -6.03 -8.48
C LEU A 505 2.42 -6.83 -7.31
N ILE A 506 1.70 -7.85 -6.86
CA ILE A 506 2.11 -8.74 -5.79
C ILE A 506 2.08 -10.18 -6.32
N LEU A 507 3.23 -10.83 -6.29
CA LEU A 507 3.36 -12.29 -6.43
C LEU A 507 3.66 -12.84 -5.05
N SER A 508 2.74 -13.62 -4.48
CA SER A 508 2.90 -14.13 -3.11
C SER A 508 2.49 -15.58 -2.98
N TRP A 509 3.23 -16.33 -2.16
CA TRP A 509 3.12 -17.77 -2.06
C TRP A 509 2.36 -18.18 -0.81
N GLU A 510 1.43 -19.10 -0.96
CA GLU A 510 0.77 -19.83 0.10
C GLU A 510 1.21 -21.30 0.05
N ALA A 511 1.12 -21.96 1.20
CA ALA A 511 1.31 -23.40 1.28
C ALA A 511 0.40 -24.15 0.28
N LYS A 512 0.75 -25.39 -0.02
CA LYS A 512 -0.06 -26.26 -0.89
C LYS A 512 -1.49 -26.33 -0.38
N ALA A 513 -2.44 -26.25 -1.31
CA ALA A 513 -3.85 -26.46 -1.02
C ALA A 513 -4.25 -27.88 -1.39
N GLU A 514 -5.38 -28.33 -0.88
CA GLU A 514 -5.99 -29.58 -1.35
C GLU A 514 -6.16 -29.56 -2.87
N GLY A 515 -5.76 -30.66 -3.52
CA GLY A 515 -5.79 -30.79 -4.98
C GLY A 515 -4.60 -30.18 -5.73
N THR A 516 -3.65 -29.51 -5.05
CA THR A 516 -2.46 -28.94 -5.72
C THR A 516 -1.21 -29.80 -5.56
N VAL A 517 -0.42 -29.87 -6.63
CA VAL A 517 0.91 -30.50 -6.63
C VAL A 517 1.99 -29.48 -6.22
N SER A 518 1.81 -28.20 -6.57
CA SER A 518 2.67 -27.09 -6.13
C SER A 518 2.08 -26.32 -4.96
N GLU A 519 2.87 -25.39 -4.42
CA GLU A 519 2.35 -24.27 -3.65
C GLU A 519 1.44 -23.37 -4.49
N VAL A 520 0.64 -22.56 -3.81
CA VAL A 520 -0.31 -21.65 -4.45
C VAL A 520 0.33 -20.28 -4.62
N LEU A 521 0.39 -19.81 -5.86
CA LEU A 521 0.75 -18.44 -6.17
C LEU A 521 -0.50 -17.57 -6.19
N ASN A 522 -0.51 -16.51 -5.39
CA ASN A 522 -1.42 -15.39 -5.56
C ASN A 522 -0.76 -14.36 -6.48
N VAL A 523 -1.49 -13.97 -7.53
CA VAL A 523 -1.21 -12.77 -8.31
C VAL A 523 -2.26 -11.74 -7.94
N SER A 524 -1.85 -10.53 -7.57
CA SER A 524 -2.74 -9.42 -7.21
C SER A 524 -2.20 -8.08 -7.72
N GLY A 525 -3.10 -7.15 -8.04
CA GLY A 525 -2.79 -5.76 -8.33
C GLY A 525 -3.03 -5.32 -9.77
N THR A 526 -3.41 -6.20 -10.70
CA THR A 526 -3.61 -5.85 -12.11
C THR A 526 -5.04 -5.36 -12.38
N ALA A 527 -6.02 -5.80 -11.58
CA ALA A 527 -7.45 -5.50 -11.73
C ALA A 527 -8.00 -4.53 -10.66
N GLY A 528 -7.11 -3.81 -9.96
CA GLY A 528 -7.50 -2.95 -8.84
C GLY A 528 -8.06 -1.57 -9.23
N GLN A 529 -8.06 -1.19 -10.51
CA GLN A 529 -8.47 0.14 -10.97
C GLN A 529 -9.27 0.04 -12.26
N GLY A 530 -10.25 0.93 -12.45
CA GLY A 530 -11.21 0.88 -13.55
C GLY A 530 -11.06 1.98 -14.59
N GLY A 531 -10.27 3.03 -14.33
CA GLY A 531 -10.15 4.17 -15.26
C GLY A 531 -10.99 5.38 -14.85
N THR A 532 -11.07 5.70 -13.57
CA THR A 532 -11.84 6.85 -13.07
C THR A 532 -11.01 8.14 -13.09
N TYR A 533 -11.68 9.30 -13.08
CA TYR A 533 -11.04 10.59 -12.87
C TYR A 533 -11.91 11.46 -11.95
N ILE A 534 -11.33 12.01 -10.87
CA ILE A 534 -12.01 12.95 -9.98
C ILE A 534 -11.28 14.29 -9.86
N ASP A 535 -12.04 15.36 -9.65
CA ASP A 535 -11.53 16.65 -9.20
C ASP A 535 -11.06 16.57 -7.72
N PRO A 536 -10.46 17.64 -7.15
CA PRO A 536 -9.96 17.59 -5.77
C PRO A 536 -11.05 17.38 -4.71
N TYR A 537 -12.32 17.57 -5.04
CA TYR A 537 -13.47 17.43 -4.13
C TYR A 537 -14.20 16.09 -4.32
N GLY A 538 -13.78 15.26 -5.28
CA GLY A 538 -14.43 13.99 -5.59
C GLY A 538 -15.47 14.06 -6.71
N ARG A 539 -15.62 15.18 -7.42
CA ARG A 539 -16.52 15.23 -8.58
C ARG A 539 -15.92 14.48 -9.75
N SER A 540 -16.71 13.59 -10.34
CA SER A 540 -16.29 12.82 -11.52
C SER A 540 -15.96 13.70 -12.71
N LYS A 541 -14.88 13.36 -13.41
CA LYS A 541 -14.45 13.88 -14.70
C LYS A 541 -14.34 12.70 -15.67
N ASP A 542 -14.47 12.97 -16.97
CA ASP A 542 -14.23 11.94 -17.98
C ASP A 542 -12.74 11.87 -18.31
N ILE A 543 -12.07 10.77 -17.95
CA ILE A 543 -10.65 10.55 -18.25
C ILE A 543 -10.34 10.48 -19.75
N ARG A 544 -11.34 10.12 -20.58
CA ARG A 544 -11.18 9.98 -22.04
C ARG A 544 -11.28 11.30 -22.79
N ALA A 545 -11.84 12.33 -22.16
CA ALA A 545 -12.03 13.65 -22.75
C ALA A 545 -11.28 14.77 -22.02
N SER A 546 -11.06 14.64 -20.71
CA SER A 546 -10.53 15.72 -19.87
C SER A 546 -9.01 15.74 -19.86
N THR A 547 -8.43 16.88 -20.24
CA THR A 547 -7.02 17.17 -20.01
C THR A 547 -6.76 17.40 -18.51
N GLY A 548 -5.61 16.95 -18.03
CA GLY A 548 -5.10 17.23 -16.70
C GLY A 548 -4.74 18.71 -16.49
N LEU A 549 -4.41 19.05 -15.25
CA LEU A 549 -4.01 20.39 -14.84
C LEU A 549 -2.65 20.79 -15.45
N PRO A 550 -2.41 22.08 -15.73
CA PRO A 550 -1.14 22.55 -16.30
C PRO A 550 0.09 22.10 -15.52
N GLY A 551 1.14 21.73 -16.25
CA GLY A 551 2.40 21.25 -15.66
C GLY A 551 2.43 19.75 -15.35
N SER A 552 1.30 19.05 -15.46
CA SER A 552 1.17 17.65 -15.02
C SER A 552 1.58 16.59 -16.03
N LEU A 553 1.95 16.95 -17.27
CA LEU A 553 2.33 15.97 -18.28
C LEU A 553 3.55 15.12 -17.86
N GLY A 554 4.47 15.72 -17.09
CA GLY A 554 5.68 15.06 -16.56
C GLY A 554 6.94 15.34 -17.38
N ASP A 555 6.82 15.95 -18.55
CA ASP A 555 7.93 16.29 -19.46
C ASP A 555 8.58 17.65 -19.18
N GLY A 556 8.12 18.34 -18.13
CA GLY A 556 8.59 19.67 -17.75
C GLY A 556 7.84 20.81 -18.44
N SER A 557 6.99 20.52 -19.41
CA SER A 557 6.13 21.53 -20.04
C SER A 557 4.96 21.90 -19.14
N GLU A 558 4.31 23.04 -19.42
CA GLU A 558 3.06 23.43 -18.75
C GLU A 558 1.83 22.70 -19.30
N GLN A 559 2.00 21.67 -20.13
CA GLN A 559 0.88 20.83 -20.60
C GLN A 559 0.33 19.98 -19.46
N GLY A 560 -0.98 19.70 -19.53
CA GLY A 560 -1.62 18.73 -18.65
C GLY A 560 -1.51 17.30 -19.18
N LYS A 561 -1.70 16.32 -18.28
CA LYS A 561 -1.83 14.91 -18.69
C LYS A 561 -2.91 14.77 -19.76
N ARG A 562 -2.61 14.05 -20.83
CA ARG A 562 -3.53 13.88 -21.96
C ARG A 562 -4.74 13.02 -21.57
N PRO A 563 -5.88 13.19 -22.25
CA PRO A 563 -6.98 12.24 -22.15
C PRO A 563 -6.50 10.81 -22.48
N VAL A 564 -7.06 9.82 -21.79
CA VAL A 564 -6.61 8.43 -21.85
C VAL A 564 -7.52 7.60 -22.74
N GLN A 565 -6.95 6.85 -23.67
CA GLN A 565 -7.68 5.82 -24.39
C GLN A 565 -7.75 4.56 -23.51
N LEU A 566 -8.84 4.42 -22.77
CA LEU A 566 -9.07 3.23 -21.96
C LEU A 566 -9.31 2.00 -22.84
N PRO A 567 -8.72 0.84 -22.52
CA PRO A 567 -8.98 -0.40 -23.24
C PRO A 567 -10.43 -0.87 -23.03
N SER A 568 -10.91 -1.78 -23.89
CA SER A 568 -12.30 -2.25 -23.87
C SER A 568 -12.71 -3.00 -22.60
N TRP A 569 -11.73 -3.52 -21.83
CA TRP A 569 -11.96 -4.18 -20.54
C TRP A 569 -12.03 -3.20 -19.35
N ALA A 570 -11.63 -1.94 -19.52
CA ALA A 570 -11.69 -0.95 -18.45
C ALA A 570 -13.14 -0.54 -18.15
N SER A 571 -13.57 -0.65 -16.89
CA SER A 571 -14.95 -0.37 -16.49
C SER A 571 -15.31 1.13 -16.51
N GLY A 572 -14.32 2.02 -16.43
CA GLY A 572 -14.51 3.45 -16.17
C GLY A 572 -15.14 3.74 -14.79
N SER A 573 -15.10 2.78 -13.86
CA SER A 573 -15.81 2.84 -12.58
C SER A 573 -14.91 2.50 -11.40
N TRP A 574 -15.26 3.02 -10.22
CA TRP A 574 -14.65 2.64 -8.94
C TRP A 574 -15.04 1.23 -8.51
N ILE A 575 -16.14 0.69 -9.05
CA ILE A 575 -16.68 -0.60 -8.65
C ILE A 575 -15.81 -1.72 -9.21
N LEU A 576 -15.22 -2.50 -8.32
CA LEU A 576 -14.46 -3.71 -8.64
C LEU A 576 -15.35 -4.94 -8.54
N ALA A 577 -15.41 -5.74 -9.61
CA ALA A 577 -16.03 -7.06 -9.56
C ALA A 577 -15.12 -8.04 -8.81
N ALA A 578 -15.69 -8.94 -8.01
CA ALA A 578 -14.95 -9.96 -7.25
C ALA A 578 -13.99 -10.77 -8.13
N ASP A 579 -14.42 -11.14 -9.34
CA ASP A 579 -13.60 -11.72 -10.39
C ASP A 579 -13.66 -10.85 -11.65
N GLY A 580 -13.21 -9.60 -11.54
CA GLY A 580 -13.15 -8.67 -12.66
C GLY A 580 -11.95 -8.92 -13.59
N GLN A 581 -12.08 -8.50 -14.86
CA GLN A 581 -10.93 -8.41 -15.77
C GLN A 581 -10.08 -7.18 -15.41
N GLY A 582 -8.77 -7.34 -15.48
CA GLY A 582 -7.79 -6.26 -15.39
C GLY A 582 -6.98 -6.15 -16.66
N ASP A 583 -5.84 -5.45 -16.58
CA ASP A 583 -4.88 -5.44 -17.67
C ASP A 583 -4.28 -6.85 -17.85
N PRO A 584 -4.25 -7.40 -19.08
CA PRO A 584 -3.63 -8.69 -19.34
C PRO A 584 -2.16 -8.71 -18.93
N PHE A 585 -1.76 -9.79 -18.29
CA PHE A 585 -0.37 -10.06 -17.93
C PHE A 585 0.00 -11.49 -18.35
N VAL A 586 1.30 -11.75 -18.50
CA VAL A 586 1.81 -13.07 -18.86
C VAL A 586 2.55 -13.66 -17.66
N LEU A 587 1.94 -14.63 -17.01
CA LEU A 587 2.55 -15.40 -15.93
C LEU A 587 3.48 -16.47 -16.51
N GLU A 588 4.69 -16.62 -15.99
CA GLU A 588 5.53 -17.82 -16.11
C GLU A 588 5.52 -18.54 -14.77
N PHE A 589 5.31 -19.86 -14.79
CA PHE A 589 5.25 -20.71 -13.61
C PHE A 589 6.11 -21.97 -13.83
N SER A 590 7.18 -22.12 -13.06
CA SER A 590 8.13 -23.23 -13.24
C SER A 590 7.57 -24.56 -12.74
N LEU A 591 7.98 -25.66 -13.36
CA LEU A 591 7.75 -26.98 -12.79
C LEU A 591 8.59 -27.20 -11.52
N PRO A 592 8.13 -28.07 -10.59
CA PRO A 592 8.99 -28.63 -9.56
C PRO A 592 10.14 -29.40 -10.21
N LYS A 593 11.25 -29.58 -9.49
CA LYS A 593 12.49 -30.21 -10.00
C LYS A 593 12.25 -31.53 -10.75
N ASP A 594 11.38 -32.38 -10.21
CA ASP A 594 11.06 -33.70 -10.78
C ASP A 594 9.68 -33.73 -11.47
N GLY A 595 9.06 -32.55 -11.65
CA GLY A 595 7.78 -32.39 -12.30
C GLY A 595 7.86 -32.67 -13.80
N LYS A 596 6.89 -33.43 -14.30
CA LYS A 596 6.77 -33.77 -15.72
C LYS A 596 5.62 -32.98 -16.36
N PRO A 597 5.85 -32.23 -17.45
CA PRO A 597 4.80 -31.42 -18.07
C PRO A 597 3.61 -32.25 -18.56
N GLU A 598 3.82 -33.51 -18.92
CA GLU A 598 2.78 -34.46 -19.34
C GLU A 598 1.91 -34.97 -18.18
N GLN A 599 2.32 -34.79 -16.93
CA GLN A 599 1.58 -35.20 -15.72
C GLN A 599 0.98 -34.02 -14.96
N LEU A 600 1.39 -32.80 -15.28
CA LEU A 600 0.96 -31.58 -14.60
C LEU A 600 0.30 -30.59 -15.56
N MET A 601 -0.50 -29.70 -15.00
CA MET A 601 -1.05 -28.56 -15.70
C MET A 601 -1.19 -27.36 -14.76
N LEU A 602 -1.03 -26.16 -15.31
CA LEU A 602 -1.34 -24.93 -14.59
C LEU A 602 -2.85 -24.78 -14.44
N ALA A 603 -3.29 -24.45 -13.23
CA ALA A 603 -4.68 -24.22 -12.89
C ALA A 603 -4.84 -22.88 -12.17
N ARG A 604 -6.03 -22.30 -12.33
CA ARG A 604 -6.50 -21.16 -11.54
C ARG A 604 -7.63 -21.65 -10.64
N GLN A 605 -7.65 -21.18 -9.40
CA GLN A 605 -8.78 -21.47 -8.53
C GLN A 605 -9.97 -20.60 -8.92
N ASP A 606 -11.12 -21.22 -9.13
CA ASP A 606 -12.38 -20.50 -9.31
C ASP A 606 -12.77 -19.85 -7.97
N PRO A 607 -12.93 -18.51 -7.91
CA PRO A 607 -13.13 -17.80 -6.65
C PRO A 607 -14.52 -18.04 -6.02
N VAL A 608 -15.46 -18.65 -6.75
CA VAL A 608 -16.83 -18.91 -6.28
C VAL A 608 -16.95 -20.32 -5.71
N SER A 609 -16.52 -21.32 -6.48
CA SER A 609 -16.60 -22.74 -6.12
C SER A 609 -15.41 -23.23 -5.32
N GLY A 610 -14.27 -22.51 -5.35
CA GLY A 610 -13.01 -22.96 -4.74
C GLY A 610 -12.31 -24.09 -5.51
N ALA A 611 -12.89 -24.57 -6.62
CA ALA A 611 -12.33 -25.65 -7.42
C ALA A 611 -11.12 -25.17 -8.24
N TRP A 612 -10.10 -26.02 -8.34
CA TRP A 612 -8.98 -25.80 -9.25
C TRP A 612 -9.38 -26.16 -10.66
N ARG A 613 -9.30 -25.18 -11.58
CA ARG A 613 -9.63 -25.38 -12.99
C ARG A 613 -8.38 -25.24 -13.86
N PRO A 614 -8.09 -26.20 -14.74
CA PRO A 614 -7.02 -26.06 -15.72
C PRO A 614 -7.19 -24.78 -16.54
N VAL A 615 -6.11 -24.02 -16.73
CA VAL A 615 -6.19 -22.76 -17.51
C VAL A 615 -6.33 -23.02 -19.02
N ALA A 616 -6.00 -24.23 -19.46
CA ALA A 616 -6.23 -24.72 -20.81
C ALA A 616 -6.35 -26.25 -20.79
N THR A 617 -7.07 -26.81 -21.77
CA THR A 617 -7.01 -28.26 -22.06
C THR A 617 -5.68 -28.60 -22.75
N THR A 618 -5.30 -29.87 -22.78
CA THR A 618 -4.06 -30.30 -23.45
C THR A 618 -4.02 -29.92 -24.93
N ALA A 619 -5.16 -29.99 -25.64
CA ALA A 619 -5.26 -29.59 -27.05
C ALA A 619 -5.17 -28.07 -27.27
N CYS A 620 -5.38 -27.27 -26.22
CA CYS A 620 -5.36 -25.82 -26.25
C CYS A 620 -4.11 -25.20 -25.62
N LEU A 621 -3.13 -26.03 -25.27
CA LEU A 621 -1.86 -25.61 -24.71
C LEU A 621 -0.81 -25.51 -25.83
N SER A 622 -0.33 -24.29 -26.10
CA SER A 622 0.75 -24.09 -27.08
C SER A 622 2.03 -24.82 -26.65
N GLN A 623 2.71 -25.44 -27.61
CA GLN A 623 4.01 -26.06 -27.43
C GLN A 623 5.17 -25.06 -27.68
N ARG A 624 4.84 -23.79 -27.94
CA ARG A 624 5.83 -22.74 -28.20
C ARG A 624 6.16 -21.99 -26.91
N ALA A 625 7.43 -21.57 -26.80
CA ALA A 625 7.84 -20.60 -25.80
C ALA A 625 7.11 -19.27 -26.00
N TYR A 626 6.88 -18.54 -24.90
CA TYR A 626 6.29 -17.20 -24.97
C TYR A 626 7.15 -16.25 -25.81
N VAL A 627 6.49 -15.49 -26.68
CA VAL A 627 7.07 -14.33 -27.38
C VAL A 627 6.14 -13.13 -27.22
N PRO A 628 6.64 -11.88 -27.25
CA PRO A 628 5.83 -10.68 -27.01
C PRO A 628 4.59 -10.55 -27.90
N ALA A 629 4.63 -11.07 -29.14
CA ALA A 629 3.47 -11.08 -30.03
C ALA A 629 2.25 -11.84 -29.46
N PHE A 630 2.45 -12.75 -28.50
CA PHE A 630 1.36 -13.49 -27.86
C PHE A 630 0.65 -12.69 -26.76
N LEU A 631 1.17 -11.52 -26.33
CA LEU A 631 0.43 -10.64 -25.43
C LEU A 631 -0.91 -10.23 -26.06
N LEU A 632 -0.93 -9.90 -27.35
CA LEU A 632 -2.14 -9.49 -28.06
C LEU A 632 -2.63 -10.52 -29.09
N GLY A 633 -1.77 -11.47 -29.50
CA GLY A 633 -2.10 -12.53 -30.45
C GLY A 633 -2.42 -13.87 -29.81
N THR A 634 -2.66 -14.87 -30.66
CA THR A 634 -2.77 -16.28 -30.28
C THR A 634 -1.63 -17.05 -30.97
N PRO A 635 -0.95 -17.99 -30.29
CA PRO A 635 0.04 -18.85 -30.93
C PRO A 635 -0.57 -19.61 -32.12
N PRO A 636 0.15 -19.78 -33.23
CA PRO A 636 -0.40 -20.41 -34.43
C PRO A 636 -0.69 -21.91 -34.27
N ASP A 637 -0.14 -22.55 -33.23
CA ASP A 637 -0.40 -23.94 -32.87
C ASP A 637 -1.59 -24.12 -31.91
N VAL A 638 -2.25 -23.02 -31.50
CA VAL A 638 -3.48 -23.07 -30.70
C VAL A 638 -4.68 -22.93 -31.65
N ALA A 639 -5.55 -23.93 -31.66
CA ALA A 639 -6.72 -23.97 -32.54
C ALA A 639 -7.73 -22.86 -32.20
N ALA A 640 -8.42 -22.34 -33.23
CA ALA A 640 -9.45 -21.31 -33.05
C ALA A 640 -10.66 -21.77 -32.21
N SER A 641 -10.89 -23.08 -32.08
CA SER A 641 -11.94 -23.67 -31.24
C SER A 641 -11.61 -23.66 -29.74
N CYS A 642 -10.40 -23.28 -29.36
CA CYS A 642 -9.98 -23.23 -27.96
C CYS A 642 -10.70 -22.12 -27.21
N SER A 643 -11.27 -22.45 -26.06
CA SER A 643 -11.81 -21.46 -25.12
C SER A 643 -10.66 -20.61 -24.57
N LEU A 644 -10.78 -19.29 -24.74
CA LEU A 644 -9.79 -18.31 -24.27
C LEU A 644 -10.26 -17.54 -23.03
N VAL A 645 -11.28 -18.06 -22.33
CA VAL A 645 -11.92 -17.38 -21.18
C VAL A 645 -10.95 -17.12 -20.03
N GLU A 646 -10.10 -18.09 -19.71
CA GLU A 646 -9.03 -17.96 -18.69
C GLU A 646 -7.75 -17.33 -19.25
N GLY A 647 -7.67 -17.20 -20.58
CA GLY A 647 -6.50 -16.68 -21.28
C GLY A 647 -5.96 -17.59 -22.38
N VAL A 648 -4.69 -17.39 -22.72
CA VAL A 648 -3.92 -18.24 -23.65
C VAL A 648 -2.72 -18.79 -22.90
N ALA A 649 -2.51 -20.10 -22.96
CA ALA A 649 -1.43 -20.77 -22.24
C ALA A 649 -0.53 -21.58 -23.17
N GLY A 650 0.70 -21.79 -22.72
CA GLY A 650 1.65 -22.68 -23.38
C GLY A 650 2.70 -23.23 -22.42
N TYR A 651 3.58 -24.06 -22.96
CA TYR A 651 4.69 -24.64 -22.23
C TYR A 651 6.01 -24.33 -22.94
N ASP A 652 6.94 -23.75 -22.20
CA ASP A 652 8.32 -23.51 -22.64
C ASP A 652 9.20 -24.68 -22.19
N ALA A 653 9.48 -25.61 -23.12
CA ALA A 653 10.28 -26.80 -22.86
C ALA A 653 11.73 -26.48 -22.45
N ALA A 654 12.30 -25.38 -22.95
CA ALA A 654 13.66 -24.99 -22.62
C ALA A 654 13.77 -24.50 -21.16
N LYS A 655 12.73 -23.81 -20.67
CA LYS A 655 12.66 -23.34 -19.28
C LYS A 655 11.99 -24.29 -18.31
N LYS A 656 11.35 -25.35 -18.81
CA LYS A 656 10.48 -26.25 -18.03
C LYS A 656 9.43 -25.48 -17.22
N ALA A 657 8.72 -24.58 -17.91
CA ALA A 657 7.73 -23.70 -17.28
C ALA A 657 6.48 -23.56 -18.15
N PHE A 658 5.33 -23.48 -17.49
CA PHE A 658 4.11 -23.02 -18.13
C PHE A 658 4.15 -21.50 -18.26
N TRP A 659 3.54 -20.98 -19.32
CA TRP A 659 3.20 -19.56 -19.40
C TRP A 659 1.70 -19.39 -19.65
N LEU A 660 1.12 -18.31 -19.13
CA LEU A 660 -0.29 -17.97 -19.25
C LEU A 660 -0.43 -16.46 -19.45
N ARG A 661 -0.96 -16.04 -20.59
CA ARG A 661 -1.55 -14.71 -20.73
C ARG A 661 -2.92 -14.71 -20.08
N SER A 662 -3.07 -14.10 -18.91
CA SER A 662 -4.35 -14.00 -18.21
C SER A 662 -4.85 -12.55 -18.13
N PRO A 663 -6.15 -12.30 -18.36
CA PRO A 663 -6.79 -11.03 -18.04
C PRO A 663 -7.23 -10.94 -16.57
N ARG A 664 -7.02 -11.98 -15.77
CA ARG A 664 -7.55 -12.09 -14.40
C ARG A 664 -6.44 -12.42 -13.42
N GLU A 665 -6.36 -11.64 -12.35
CA GLU A 665 -5.56 -11.96 -11.18
C GLU A 665 -6.21 -13.12 -10.38
N GLY A 666 -5.53 -13.66 -9.36
CA GLY A 666 -6.08 -14.73 -8.53
C GLY A 666 -5.07 -15.75 -8.04
N ARG A 667 -5.56 -16.94 -7.68
CA ARG A 667 -4.78 -18.06 -7.13
C ARG A 667 -4.45 -19.06 -8.24
N PHE A 668 -3.16 -19.37 -8.41
CA PHE A 668 -2.63 -20.25 -9.43
C PHE A 668 -1.79 -21.36 -8.79
N ALA A 669 -1.89 -22.57 -9.31
CA ALA A 669 -1.07 -23.69 -8.86
C ALA A 669 -0.94 -24.74 -9.98
N LEU A 670 0.02 -25.64 -9.82
CA LEU A 670 0.09 -26.85 -10.63
C LEU A 670 -0.79 -27.91 -9.98
N ILE A 671 -1.59 -28.59 -10.80
CA ILE A 671 -2.40 -29.75 -10.41
C ILE A 671 -1.99 -30.96 -11.24
N ALA A 672 -2.35 -32.15 -10.77
CA ALA A 672 -2.24 -33.36 -11.57
C ALA A 672 -3.17 -33.25 -12.79
N ARG A 673 -2.72 -33.75 -13.94
CA ARG A 673 -3.62 -33.87 -15.09
C ARG A 673 -4.75 -34.88 -14.76
N PRO A 674 -6.01 -34.56 -15.11
CA PRO A 674 -7.13 -35.50 -14.97
C PRO A 674 -6.91 -36.82 -15.71
#